data_AF-A0A2K3Q7D8-F1
#
_entry.id   AF-A0A2K3Q7D8-F1
#
_cell.length_a   1.000
_cell.length_b   1.000
_cell.length_c   1.000
_cell.angle_alpha   90.00
_cell.angle_beta   90.00
_cell.angle_gamma   90.00
#
_symmetry.space_group_name_H-M   'P 1'
#
loop_
_entity.id
_entity.type
_entity.pdbx_description
1 polymer ?
#
loop_
_entity_poly.entity_id
_entity_poly.type
_entity_poly.pdbx_seq_one_letter_code
_entity_poly.pdbx_strand_id
1 'polypeptide(L)'
;MEWRSPAEIIAQHVQHDWSGRRLDSDSGEQLDDWRLYPEVPLAAELMASQAPALPRCGDAASLVPKEEYLETQYRLHRYEATEMLRRAIVQYRHDPSMVEGEDAFIYTEVRVHGYSLRKIGASCRLSFSTAPSQKPGRQSERLTPGTLVALSPRSDGFRSRCVVATVAIQPVEDDSPPVIELFWANDGDAIIDPTLESVMLEPKGGYFEPLRHTMVGLQHAASFESRFDKYLFMPFTKHRPVEYVRETPTNNAVMPVSAKQLDPSQLDALKKSTSQELAIVQGPPGTGKTFTSIVTIESLVKTLQLCHQVKWCNDKPSEPVAPVVIAAQTNHAVDQLLDRCLKLGVGTITRLGGGCHEGLKEHTVFGLRRRSKAGKSNGKAEATHKALSRYLREALGKVFPEGFIQAEDLYDMDIITSKQYKSLVDDEWEVDETDAAKGALHIWLDGYLEQTNRRKTSGKGSAVDQLKPDQDRDFAPIEITQPAYMLRAFQDRNGDYWLHRAKHLLACNEDLYQIMPADRGAVYCYLYMQVFNKVTTEVQGLLRQYKANCDELKMARFENNIKVIHDAGVQILGCTTTGLVKYRGMLAALKPRVLLIEEAAEAREANLAAALYPSIEQLVLVGDHQQLVPHVDMHELCLEPHRLNISLFERLVKINVPYCSLRVQRRMIPSLREVVQVFYPNLEDHAIVKNPESRPPVPGMGGCNLWWFQHQWAQNHDGFSYSNWQEADMIVGFAKYLVQNGVSPCRITILAYYTAQVNLVKGKLQRNGYLAARDTEWSVRTIDGFQGEENDIVLLSLVRGPDGGGRAMPGFLADENRAVVATSRARCGFYIFGNAQSVLQGNSRSRQTWEKVFKAFGKRTGSMLPTACATHGNITNISQPEDWDHVSAGGCRSRCNEMCPNGHPCTARCHAREKGHVVCGSKCPKTLACGHKCGASCGHVCRCPQGCGGNQARAKQTGQTVKTKSSASTTPTSERSLTVSLHARNSTGNGRQAKLGARTKVGPAASSSGHIRYQTSDDLLEQGAHHFFAKRNGAMDGLYESDASTSDLGEELLISLTPPKTKTSSPKSLASKWSLERVRRMDEALGHAQADERSSESLPTRLVETFRRTTVDEDGVRQTVSTKETDDVFL
;
A
#
# COMPACT_ATOMS: atom_id res chain seq x y z
N MET A 1 -32.67 9.45 -22.37
CA MET A 1 -31.83 8.25 -22.52
C MET A 1 -32.64 7.07 -22.00
N GLU A 2 -32.95 6.10 -22.86
CA GLU A 2 -33.50 4.83 -22.39
C GLU A 2 -32.51 4.21 -21.40
N TRP A 3 -33.00 3.80 -20.23
CA TRP A 3 -32.17 3.25 -19.17
C TRP A 3 -31.67 1.88 -19.61
N ARG A 4 -30.40 1.80 -20.01
CA ARG A 4 -29.73 0.52 -20.31
C ARG A 4 -29.92 -0.47 -19.16
N SER A 5 -30.10 -1.74 -19.50
CA SER A 5 -30.20 -2.80 -18.51
C SER A 5 -28.88 -2.95 -17.73
N PRO A 6 -28.88 -3.43 -16.47
CA PRO A 6 -27.64 -3.69 -15.75
C PRO A 6 -26.65 -4.58 -16.51
N ALA A 7 -27.16 -5.56 -17.26
CA ALA A 7 -26.37 -6.45 -18.10
C ALA A 7 -25.68 -5.69 -19.26
N GLU A 8 -26.38 -4.80 -19.96
CA GLU A 8 -25.81 -3.94 -21.01
C GLU A 8 -24.72 -3.02 -20.46
N ILE A 9 -24.94 -2.42 -19.28
CA ILE A 9 -23.95 -1.56 -18.64
C ILE A 9 -22.70 -2.39 -18.30
N ILE A 10 -22.86 -3.59 -17.75
CA ILE A 10 -21.74 -4.48 -17.43
C ILE A 10 -21.00 -4.90 -18.71
N ALA A 11 -21.73 -5.30 -19.76
CA ALA A 11 -21.14 -5.74 -21.03
C ALA A 11 -20.31 -4.64 -21.68
N GLN A 12 -20.85 -3.42 -21.76
CA GLN A 12 -20.13 -2.25 -22.28
C GLN A 12 -18.79 -2.04 -21.58
N HIS A 13 -18.75 -2.21 -20.25
CA HIS A 13 -17.54 -1.98 -19.44
C HIS A 13 -16.56 -3.15 -19.40
N VAL A 14 -17.02 -4.38 -19.64
CA VAL A 14 -16.15 -5.57 -19.60
C VAL A 14 -15.57 -5.85 -20.98
N GLN A 15 -16.39 -5.75 -22.03
CA GLN A 15 -16.01 -6.10 -23.40
C GLN A 15 -15.41 -4.92 -24.17
N HIS A 16 -15.44 -3.70 -23.62
CA HIS A 16 -15.06 -2.49 -24.34
C HIS A 16 -15.79 -2.33 -25.68
N ASP A 17 -17.04 -2.80 -25.73
CA ASP A 17 -17.82 -2.80 -26.96
C ASP A 17 -18.35 -1.38 -27.24
N TRP A 18 -17.64 -0.67 -28.11
CA TRP A 18 -18.03 0.63 -28.67
C TRP A 18 -18.99 0.43 -29.85
N SER A 19 -19.98 -0.47 -29.74
CA SER A 19 -20.86 -0.92 -30.83
C SER A 19 -21.74 0.16 -31.49
N GLY A 20 -21.59 1.43 -31.10
CA GLY A 20 -22.27 2.58 -31.72
C GLY A 20 -21.43 3.41 -32.71
N ARG A 21 -20.12 3.17 -32.85
CA ARG A 21 -19.25 3.83 -33.84
C ARG A 21 -18.36 2.81 -34.53
N ARG A 22 -18.93 1.98 -35.42
CA ARG A 22 -18.13 1.44 -36.52
C ARG A 22 -17.85 2.60 -37.47
N LEU A 23 -16.61 3.08 -37.46
CA LEU A 23 -16.10 3.93 -38.53
C LEU A 23 -16.18 3.13 -39.83
N ASP A 24 -16.78 3.71 -40.87
CA ASP A 24 -16.67 3.22 -42.23
C ASP A 24 -15.18 3.04 -42.56
N SER A 25 -14.80 1.81 -42.90
CA SER A 25 -13.41 1.33 -43.00
C SER A 25 -12.67 1.79 -44.27
N ASP A 26 -13.06 2.90 -44.88
CA ASP A 26 -12.56 3.33 -46.20
C ASP A 26 -11.71 4.62 -46.20
N SER A 27 -11.37 5.17 -45.02
CA SER A 27 -10.39 6.28 -44.93
C SER A 27 -9.24 5.87 -44.02
N GLY A 28 -8.03 5.78 -44.59
CA GLY A 28 -6.78 5.40 -43.92
C GLY A 28 -6.26 6.40 -42.87
N GLU A 29 -7.15 7.13 -42.21
CA GLU A 29 -6.87 8.02 -41.07
C GLU A 29 -7.38 7.35 -39.78
N GLN A 30 -6.82 6.21 -39.40
CA GLN A 30 -7.27 5.46 -38.22
C GLN A 30 -6.10 5.13 -37.30
N LEU A 31 -5.82 6.04 -36.34
CA LEU A 31 -5.17 5.77 -35.04
C LEU A 31 -5.12 7.00 -34.09
N ASP A 32 -5.79 8.13 -34.39
CA ASP A 32 -5.73 9.34 -33.56
C ASP A 32 -6.85 9.48 -32.51
N ASP A 33 -7.85 8.58 -32.52
CA ASP A 33 -8.92 8.58 -31.50
C ASP A 33 -8.49 7.81 -30.24
N TRP A 34 -8.15 8.55 -29.18
CA TRP A 34 -7.72 8.02 -27.88
C TRP A 34 -8.72 7.04 -27.23
N ARG A 35 -10.00 7.07 -27.63
CA ARG A 35 -11.06 6.19 -27.11
C ARG A 35 -10.92 4.73 -27.60
N LEU A 36 -10.20 4.52 -28.70
CA LEU A 36 -10.00 3.21 -29.31
C LEU A 36 -8.65 2.58 -28.94
N TYR A 37 -7.83 3.27 -28.15
CA TYR A 37 -6.54 2.75 -27.72
C TYR A 37 -6.74 1.53 -26.81
N PRO A 38 -5.93 0.47 -27.00
CA PRO A 38 -6.02 -0.75 -26.19
C PRO A 38 -5.62 -0.48 -24.74
N GLU A 39 -6.25 -1.21 -23.82
CA GLU A 39 -5.99 -1.09 -22.38
C GLU A 39 -4.49 -1.23 -22.05
N VAL A 40 -3.81 -2.20 -22.69
CA VAL A 40 -2.38 -2.47 -22.56
C VAL A 40 -1.64 -1.85 -23.74
N PRO A 41 -0.48 -1.20 -23.53
CA PRO A 41 0.29 -0.57 -24.60
C PRO A 41 0.75 -1.55 -25.67
N LEU A 42 0.76 -1.03 -26.90
CA LEU A 42 1.28 -1.73 -28.05
C LEU A 42 2.81 -1.76 -27.98
N ALA A 43 3.40 -2.82 -28.52
CA ALA A 43 4.85 -2.93 -28.64
C ALA A 43 5.48 -1.72 -29.34
N ALA A 44 4.81 -1.19 -30.38
CA ALA A 44 5.26 0.01 -31.10
C ALA A 44 5.34 1.26 -30.21
N GLU A 45 4.40 1.43 -29.28
CA GLU A 45 4.38 2.55 -28.31
C GLU A 45 5.63 2.52 -27.41
N LEU A 46 5.97 1.34 -26.91
CA LEU A 46 7.12 1.13 -26.01
C LEU A 46 8.48 1.09 -26.74
N MET A 47 8.48 0.79 -28.03
CA MET A 47 9.70 0.70 -28.85
C MET A 47 10.07 2.03 -29.51
N ALA A 48 9.22 3.05 -29.36
CA ALA A 48 9.40 4.38 -29.91
C ALA A 48 10.63 5.07 -29.32
N SER A 49 11.46 5.65 -30.19
CA SER A 49 12.72 6.29 -29.80
C SER A 49 12.48 7.60 -29.03
N GLN A 50 11.40 8.32 -29.36
CA GLN A 50 11.01 9.57 -28.72
C GLN A 50 9.72 9.39 -27.92
N ALA A 51 9.59 10.17 -26.85
CA ALA A 51 8.36 10.26 -26.08
C ALA A 51 7.21 10.86 -26.91
N PRO A 52 5.95 10.45 -26.68
CA PRO A 52 4.81 11.09 -27.31
C PRO A 52 4.69 12.56 -26.86
N ALA A 53 4.19 13.42 -27.74
CA ALA A 53 3.92 14.80 -27.39
C ALA A 53 2.79 14.85 -26.34
N LEU A 54 3.08 15.46 -25.19
CA LEU A 54 2.12 15.55 -24.10
C LEU A 54 1.23 16.79 -24.22
N PRO A 55 -0.08 16.65 -23.96
CA PRO A 55 -0.98 17.79 -23.88
C PRO A 55 -0.59 18.68 -22.69
N ARG A 56 -0.77 19.99 -22.87
CA ARG A 56 -0.58 20.97 -21.81
C ARG A 56 -1.85 21.03 -20.99
N CYS A 57 -1.74 20.91 -19.68
CA CYS A 57 -2.84 21.27 -18.80
C CYS A 57 -2.83 22.80 -18.71
N GLY A 58 -3.94 23.44 -19.11
CA GLY A 58 -4.09 24.88 -18.92
C GLY A 58 -4.01 25.25 -17.44
N ASP A 59 -4.01 26.56 -17.13
CA ASP A 59 -4.13 26.98 -15.75
C ASP A 59 -5.36 26.35 -15.08
N ALA A 60 -5.36 26.17 -13.75
CA ALA A 60 -6.50 25.55 -13.06
C ALA A 60 -7.84 26.25 -13.38
N ALA A 61 -7.80 27.52 -13.76
CA ALA A 61 -8.93 28.34 -14.21
C ALA A 61 -9.27 28.25 -15.72
N SER A 62 -8.39 27.65 -16.52
CA SER A 62 -8.60 27.40 -17.95
C SER A 62 -9.50 26.17 -18.11
N LEU A 63 -10.77 26.42 -18.39
CA LEU A 63 -11.75 25.39 -18.63
C LEU A 63 -11.69 24.98 -20.10
N VAL A 64 -11.53 23.68 -20.35
CA VAL A 64 -11.51 23.09 -21.68
C VAL A 64 -12.75 22.22 -21.89
N PRO A 65 -13.18 21.99 -23.15
CA PRO A 65 -14.26 21.08 -23.47
C PRO A 65 -14.03 19.69 -22.88
N LYS A 66 -15.14 18.97 -22.61
CA LYS A 66 -15.10 17.63 -22.00
C LYS A 66 -14.16 16.65 -22.70
N GLU A 67 -14.23 16.58 -24.02
CA GLU A 67 -13.41 15.65 -24.81
C GLU A 67 -11.91 15.95 -24.63
N GLU A 68 -11.52 17.23 -24.79
CA GLU A 68 -10.13 17.69 -24.63
C GLU A 68 -9.61 17.44 -23.22
N TYR A 69 -10.44 17.69 -22.20
CA TYR A 69 -10.08 17.40 -20.81
C TYR A 69 -9.81 15.90 -20.58
N LEU A 70 -10.75 15.05 -21.01
CA LEU A 70 -10.67 13.61 -20.77
C LEU A 70 -9.51 12.99 -21.55
N GLU A 71 -9.29 13.44 -22.78
CA GLU A 71 -8.13 13.06 -23.59
C GLU A 71 -6.82 13.50 -22.94
N THR A 72 -6.75 14.74 -22.42
CA THR A 72 -5.57 15.24 -21.71
C THR A 72 -5.24 14.36 -20.51
N GLN A 73 -6.24 14.08 -19.68
CA GLN A 73 -6.07 13.17 -18.54
C GLN A 73 -5.64 11.77 -18.99
N TYR A 74 -6.24 11.24 -20.05
CA TYR A 74 -5.89 9.92 -20.60
C TYR A 74 -4.43 9.87 -21.06
N ARG A 75 -3.99 10.83 -21.90
CA ARG A 75 -2.63 10.86 -22.46
C ARG A 75 -1.57 11.00 -21.36
N LEU A 76 -1.81 11.82 -20.33
CA LEU A 76 -0.89 11.98 -19.20
C LEU A 76 -0.76 10.69 -18.36
N HIS A 77 -1.88 10.03 -18.06
CA HIS A 77 -1.86 8.75 -17.33
C HIS A 77 -1.27 7.62 -18.17
N ARG A 78 -1.48 7.64 -19.50
CA ARG A 78 -0.87 6.69 -20.42
C ARG A 78 0.64 6.84 -20.44
N TYR A 79 1.13 8.07 -20.51
CA TYR A 79 2.55 8.37 -20.44
C TYR A 79 3.18 7.93 -19.12
N GLU A 80 2.57 8.26 -17.98
CA GLU A 80 3.04 7.80 -16.66
C GLU A 80 3.14 6.27 -16.58
N ALA A 81 2.18 5.55 -17.18
CA ALA A 81 2.12 4.10 -17.21
C ALA A 81 3.22 3.44 -18.06
N THR A 82 3.74 4.11 -19.10
CA THR A 82 4.57 3.46 -20.14
C THR A 82 5.98 4.00 -20.23
N GLU A 83 6.23 5.25 -19.82
CA GLU A 83 7.47 5.95 -20.13
C GLU A 83 8.70 5.34 -19.44
N MET A 84 8.63 4.87 -18.19
CA MET A 84 9.79 4.24 -17.53
C MET A 84 10.24 2.98 -18.28
N LEU A 85 9.27 2.15 -18.70
CA LEU A 85 9.56 0.95 -19.46
C LEU A 85 10.09 1.28 -20.86
N ARG A 86 9.55 2.32 -21.52
CA ARG A 86 10.06 2.83 -22.80
C ARG A 86 11.52 3.28 -22.68
N ARG A 87 11.86 4.08 -21.66
CA ARG A 87 13.25 4.53 -21.38
C ARG A 87 14.18 3.34 -21.19
N ALA A 88 13.76 2.35 -20.41
CA ALA A 88 14.52 1.13 -20.18
C ALA A 88 14.76 0.30 -21.47
N ILE A 89 13.73 0.14 -22.32
CA ILE A 89 13.84 -0.54 -23.62
C ILE A 89 14.83 0.19 -24.52
N VAL A 90 14.73 1.52 -24.60
CA VAL A 90 15.64 2.33 -25.41
C VAL A 90 17.07 2.21 -24.90
N GLN A 91 17.30 2.26 -23.59
CA GLN A 91 18.63 2.07 -23.00
C GLN A 91 19.20 0.68 -23.31
N TYR A 92 18.42 -0.38 -23.10
CA TYR A 92 18.85 -1.75 -23.36
C TYR A 92 19.16 -2.00 -24.84
N ARG A 93 18.40 -1.38 -25.76
CA ARG A 93 18.67 -1.46 -27.21
C ARG A 93 20.05 -0.88 -27.57
N HIS A 94 20.48 0.19 -26.88
CA HIS A 94 21.78 0.82 -27.11
C HIS A 94 22.92 0.06 -26.42
N ASP A 95 22.69 -0.47 -25.21
CA ASP A 95 23.65 -1.27 -24.46
C ASP A 95 23.00 -2.56 -23.91
N PRO A 96 23.04 -3.67 -24.67
CA PRO A 96 22.52 -4.96 -24.22
C PRO A 96 23.31 -5.61 -23.07
N SER A 97 24.48 -5.05 -22.74
CA SER A 97 25.34 -5.51 -21.64
C SER A 97 25.12 -4.74 -20.33
N MET A 98 24.17 -3.79 -20.34
CA MET A 98 23.90 -2.95 -19.17
C MET A 98 23.49 -3.80 -17.96
N VAL A 99 24.04 -3.43 -16.80
CA VAL A 99 23.61 -3.95 -15.50
C VAL A 99 22.36 -3.19 -15.07
N GLU A 100 21.61 -3.69 -14.08
CA GLU A 100 20.38 -3.03 -13.58
C GLU A 100 20.56 -1.52 -13.36
N GLY A 101 20.00 -0.70 -14.26
CA GLY A 101 20.06 0.77 -14.23
C GLY A 101 19.02 1.40 -13.30
N GLU A 102 18.76 2.70 -13.41
CA GLU A 102 17.75 3.38 -12.57
C GLU A 102 16.31 3.07 -13.01
N ASP A 103 16.08 2.77 -14.29
CA ASP A 103 14.74 2.71 -14.86
C ASP A 103 14.08 1.31 -14.79
N ALA A 104 14.86 0.22 -14.82
CA ALA A 104 14.30 -1.14 -14.89
C ALA A 104 15.16 -2.23 -14.23
N PHE A 105 14.48 -3.30 -13.79
CA PHE A 105 15.06 -4.60 -13.53
C PHE A 105 15.18 -5.41 -14.82
N ILE A 106 16.26 -6.19 -14.94
CA ILE A 106 16.58 -6.97 -16.14
C ILE A 106 16.60 -8.44 -15.76
N TYR A 107 15.87 -9.25 -16.52
CA TYR A 107 15.79 -10.69 -16.35
C TYR A 107 16.28 -11.39 -17.61
N THR A 108 17.16 -12.36 -17.41
CA THR A 108 17.82 -13.12 -18.50
C THR A 108 17.40 -14.58 -18.46
N GLU A 109 17.72 -15.32 -19.52
CA GLU A 109 17.38 -16.75 -19.63
C GLU A 109 15.88 -17.02 -19.46
N VAL A 110 15.05 -16.09 -19.96
CA VAL A 110 13.59 -16.21 -19.85
C VAL A 110 13.11 -17.27 -20.83
N ARG A 111 12.44 -18.31 -20.32
CA ARG A 111 11.92 -19.44 -21.11
C ARG A 111 10.49 -19.80 -20.72
N VAL A 112 9.69 -20.21 -21.70
CA VAL A 112 8.30 -20.64 -21.54
C VAL A 112 8.24 -22.09 -21.08
N HIS A 113 7.36 -22.38 -20.10
CA HIS A 113 7.07 -23.72 -19.61
C HIS A 113 5.65 -24.21 -19.90
N GLY A 114 4.73 -23.32 -20.27
CA GLY A 114 3.33 -23.71 -20.49
C GLY A 114 2.33 -22.61 -20.16
N TYR A 115 1.05 -22.98 -20.17
CA TYR A 115 -0.07 -22.07 -19.89
C TYR A 115 -0.90 -22.55 -18.71
N SER A 116 -1.16 -21.67 -17.75
CA SER A 116 -2.10 -21.85 -16.66
C SER A 116 -3.48 -21.34 -17.08
N LEU A 117 -4.47 -22.23 -17.16
CA LEU A 117 -5.80 -21.95 -17.69
C LEU A 117 -6.80 -21.70 -16.56
N ARG A 118 -6.91 -20.45 -16.11
CA ARG A 118 -7.78 -20.05 -14.98
C ARG A 118 -9.02 -19.29 -15.44
N LYS A 119 -10.03 -19.17 -14.57
CA LYS A 119 -11.27 -18.39 -14.81
C LYS A 119 -11.06 -16.87 -14.94
N ILE A 120 -9.85 -16.37 -14.72
CA ILE A 120 -9.49 -14.96 -14.87
C ILE A 120 -8.80 -14.67 -16.22
N GLY A 121 -8.28 -15.71 -16.87
CA GLY A 121 -7.49 -15.62 -18.09
C GLY A 121 -6.52 -16.80 -18.21
N ALA A 122 -5.93 -16.97 -19.40
CA ALA A 122 -4.84 -17.90 -19.66
C ALA A 122 -3.50 -17.17 -19.46
N SER A 123 -2.74 -17.55 -18.44
CA SER A 123 -1.42 -16.98 -18.15
C SER A 123 -0.30 -17.89 -18.63
N CYS A 124 0.76 -17.34 -19.21
CA CYS A 124 1.95 -18.08 -19.61
C CYS A 124 2.93 -18.18 -18.45
N ARG A 125 3.36 -19.40 -18.12
CA ARG A 125 4.33 -19.70 -17.06
C ARG A 125 5.74 -19.66 -17.64
N LEU A 126 6.62 -18.87 -17.04
CA LEU A 126 7.99 -18.63 -17.51
C LEU A 126 8.99 -18.79 -16.36
N SER A 127 10.17 -19.35 -16.63
CA SER A 127 11.32 -19.28 -15.72
C SER A 127 12.32 -18.24 -16.18
N PHE A 128 13.12 -17.71 -15.26
CA PHE A 128 14.13 -16.70 -15.58
C PHE A 128 15.30 -16.74 -14.57
N SER A 129 16.38 -16.04 -14.91
CA SER A 129 17.55 -15.83 -14.06
C SER A 129 17.71 -14.37 -13.67
N THR A 130 18.08 -14.14 -12.41
CA THR A 130 18.39 -12.82 -11.82
C THR A 130 19.88 -12.54 -11.74
N ALA A 131 20.72 -13.31 -12.43
CA ALA A 131 22.19 -13.20 -12.38
C ALA A 131 22.79 -11.78 -12.54
N PRO A 132 22.20 -10.83 -13.30
CA PRO A 132 22.68 -9.44 -13.35
C PRO A 132 22.51 -8.63 -12.04
N SER A 133 21.72 -9.12 -11.09
CA SER A 133 21.43 -8.44 -9.83
C SER A 133 22.55 -8.66 -8.80
N GLN A 134 23.32 -7.61 -8.50
CA GLN A 134 24.39 -7.65 -7.49
C GLN A 134 23.88 -7.66 -6.03
N LYS A 135 22.56 -7.67 -5.78
CA LYS A 135 21.99 -7.63 -4.42
C LYS A 135 20.97 -8.75 -4.19
N PRO A 136 21.38 -9.90 -3.62
CA PRO A 136 20.46 -10.88 -3.07
C PRO A 136 19.84 -10.30 -1.79
N GLY A 137 18.56 -9.89 -1.80
CA GLY A 137 17.91 -9.49 -0.55
C GLY A 137 16.62 -8.68 -0.57
N ARG A 138 16.00 -8.35 -1.72
CA ARG A 138 14.66 -7.72 -1.76
C ARG A 138 13.82 -8.18 -2.96
N GLN A 139 13.48 -9.46 -3.00
CA GLN A 139 12.55 -10.00 -4.02
C GLN A 139 11.09 -9.58 -3.80
N SER A 140 10.71 -9.21 -2.57
CA SER A 140 9.32 -8.90 -2.20
C SER A 140 8.69 -7.71 -2.93
N GLU A 141 9.48 -6.83 -3.55
CA GLU A 141 9.01 -5.63 -4.26
C GLU A 141 9.07 -5.77 -5.80
N ARG A 142 9.57 -6.89 -6.33
CA ARG A 142 9.70 -7.12 -7.78
C ARG A 142 8.57 -8.00 -8.33
N LEU A 143 8.23 -7.83 -9.60
CA LEU A 143 7.25 -8.59 -10.37
C LEU A 143 5.91 -8.70 -9.66
N THR A 144 5.40 -7.57 -9.17
CA THR A 144 4.09 -7.53 -8.52
C THR A 144 2.96 -7.72 -9.56
N PRO A 145 1.88 -8.47 -9.24
CA PRO A 145 0.77 -8.68 -10.18
C PRO A 145 0.20 -7.36 -10.70
N GLY A 146 -0.02 -7.26 -12.01
CA GLY A 146 -0.47 -6.06 -12.70
C GLY A 146 0.64 -5.13 -13.18
N THR A 147 1.91 -5.44 -12.89
CA THR A 147 3.08 -4.71 -13.43
C THR A 147 3.21 -4.98 -14.93
N LEU A 148 3.53 -3.93 -15.70
CA LEU A 148 3.78 -4.01 -17.13
C LEU A 148 5.24 -4.47 -17.37
N VAL A 149 5.44 -5.46 -18.23
CA VAL A 149 6.76 -5.96 -18.61
C VAL A 149 6.87 -6.05 -20.13
N ALA A 150 8.09 -5.94 -20.63
CA ALA A 150 8.39 -6.12 -22.05
C ALA A 150 9.42 -7.22 -22.24
N LEU A 151 9.21 -8.06 -23.25
CA LEU A 151 10.07 -9.19 -23.60
C LEU A 151 10.57 -9.06 -25.02
N SER A 152 11.79 -9.51 -25.27
CA SER A 152 12.33 -9.66 -26.63
C SER A 152 13.24 -10.88 -26.70
N PRO A 153 13.28 -11.62 -27.83
CA PRO A 153 14.29 -12.65 -28.05
C PRO A 153 15.68 -12.11 -27.78
N ARG A 154 16.52 -12.88 -27.08
CA ARG A 154 17.89 -12.44 -26.73
C ARG A 154 18.72 -12.09 -27.97
N SER A 155 18.47 -12.76 -29.09
CA SER A 155 19.11 -12.49 -30.38
C SER A 155 18.66 -11.18 -31.04
N ASP A 156 17.43 -10.72 -30.77
CA ASP A 156 16.90 -9.45 -31.30
C ASP A 156 17.25 -8.27 -30.39
N GLY A 157 17.14 -8.43 -29.06
CA GLY A 157 17.51 -7.40 -28.09
C GLY A 157 16.69 -6.11 -28.24
N PHE A 158 15.38 -6.23 -28.42
CA PHE A 158 14.44 -5.13 -28.64
C PHE A 158 14.75 -4.28 -29.88
N ARG A 159 15.36 -4.83 -30.94
CA ARG A 159 15.60 -4.10 -32.19
C ARG A 159 14.36 -4.05 -33.06
N SER A 160 13.72 -5.20 -33.28
CA SER A 160 12.56 -5.34 -34.14
C SER A 160 11.38 -6.04 -33.46
N ARG A 161 11.64 -6.85 -32.43
CA ARG A 161 10.63 -7.64 -31.73
C ARG A 161 10.50 -7.18 -30.28
N CYS A 162 9.26 -6.93 -29.87
CA CYS A 162 8.90 -6.64 -28.50
C CYS A 162 7.53 -7.25 -28.24
N VAL A 163 7.42 -8.01 -27.16
CA VAL A 163 6.19 -8.62 -26.68
C VAL A 163 5.86 -7.98 -25.34
N VAL A 164 4.66 -7.41 -25.25
CA VAL A 164 4.19 -6.74 -24.05
C VAL A 164 3.33 -7.68 -23.24
N ALA A 165 3.53 -7.70 -21.93
CA ALA A 165 2.76 -8.53 -21.02
C ALA A 165 2.53 -7.83 -19.68
N THR A 166 1.58 -8.34 -18.90
CA THR A 166 1.38 -7.94 -17.51
C THR A 166 1.57 -9.13 -16.57
N VAL A 167 2.13 -8.88 -15.39
CA VAL A 167 2.35 -9.95 -14.41
C VAL A 167 1.02 -10.45 -13.87
N ALA A 168 0.76 -11.76 -13.96
CA ALA A 168 -0.44 -12.38 -13.42
C ALA A 168 -0.26 -12.77 -11.94
N ILE A 169 0.88 -13.41 -11.63
CA ILE A 169 1.20 -13.95 -10.30
C ILE A 169 2.68 -13.71 -10.02
N GLN A 170 2.98 -13.30 -8.79
CA GLN A 170 4.34 -13.08 -8.31
C GLN A 170 5.11 -14.41 -8.22
N PRO A 171 6.42 -14.42 -8.47
CA PRO A 171 7.25 -15.62 -8.27
C PRO A 171 7.20 -16.10 -6.82
N VAL A 172 7.16 -17.43 -6.63
CA VAL A 172 7.27 -18.07 -5.32
C VAL A 172 8.76 -18.13 -4.95
N GLU A 173 9.10 -17.71 -3.72
CA GLU A 173 10.50 -17.56 -3.27
C GLU A 173 11.31 -18.86 -3.24
N ASP A 174 10.65 -20.02 -3.19
CA ASP A 174 11.29 -21.34 -3.06
C ASP A 174 11.64 -22.03 -4.40
N ASP A 175 11.25 -21.46 -5.55
CA ASP A 175 11.50 -22.07 -6.86
C ASP A 175 12.92 -21.76 -7.38
N SER A 176 13.63 -22.80 -7.82
CA SER A 176 14.94 -22.68 -8.48
C SER A 176 14.94 -23.48 -9.79
N PRO A 177 14.96 -22.82 -10.97
CA PRO A 177 14.93 -21.36 -11.18
C PRO A 177 13.57 -20.71 -10.83
N PRO A 178 13.52 -19.41 -10.50
CA PRO A 178 12.27 -18.73 -10.16
C PRO A 178 11.30 -18.70 -11.34
N VAL A 179 10.01 -18.85 -11.04
CA VAL A 179 8.93 -18.96 -12.02
C VAL A 179 7.93 -17.82 -11.87
N ILE A 180 7.48 -17.22 -12.98
CA ILE A 180 6.42 -16.22 -13.04
C ILE A 180 5.28 -16.64 -13.97
N GLU A 181 4.12 -16.04 -13.79
CA GLU A 181 3.01 -16.14 -14.75
C GLU A 181 2.68 -14.77 -15.34
N LEU A 182 2.53 -14.68 -16.67
CA LEU A 182 2.24 -13.44 -17.41
C LEU A 182 0.96 -13.53 -18.26
N PHE A 183 0.21 -12.43 -18.38
CA PHE A 183 -0.83 -12.27 -19.39
C PHE A 183 -0.28 -11.49 -20.58
N TRP A 184 -0.42 -12.03 -21.79
CA TRP A 184 -0.03 -11.34 -23.01
C TRP A 184 -0.93 -10.13 -23.29
N ALA A 185 -0.36 -9.02 -23.73
CA ALA A 185 -1.12 -7.84 -24.14
C ALA A 185 -1.99 -8.14 -25.37
N ASN A 186 -1.44 -8.90 -26.31
CA ASN A 186 -2.10 -9.37 -27.52
C ASN A 186 -1.98 -10.89 -27.60
N ASP A 187 -3.10 -11.56 -27.84
CA ASP A 187 -3.16 -13.02 -27.96
C ASP A 187 -2.34 -13.53 -29.16
N GLY A 188 -2.11 -12.70 -30.19
CA GLY A 188 -1.25 -13.02 -31.33
C GLY A 188 0.26 -12.99 -31.04
N ASP A 189 0.67 -12.39 -29.92
CA ASP A 189 2.08 -12.34 -29.50
C ASP A 189 2.42 -13.45 -28.50
N ALA A 190 1.47 -14.36 -28.24
CA ALA A 190 1.61 -15.49 -27.35
C ALA A 190 2.81 -16.38 -27.75
N ILE A 191 3.80 -16.47 -26.86
CA ILE A 191 4.99 -17.29 -27.07
C ILE A 191 4.71 -18.72 -26.60
N ILE A 192 4.82 -19.68 -27.51
CA ILE A 192 4.68 -21.11 -27.21
C ILE A 192 5.98 -21.90 -27.39
N ASP A 193 7.03 -21.30 -27.97
CA ASP A 193 8.31 -21.96 -28.21
C ASP A 193 9.14 -22.05 -26.91
N PRO A 194 9.37 -23.23 -26.33
CA PRO A 194 10.17 -23.38 -25.11
C PRO A 194 11.68 -23.22 -25.37
N THR A 195 12.12 -23.26 -26.63
CA THR A 195 13.53 -23.12 -27.00
C THR A 195 13.96 -21.65 -27.13
N LEU A 196 12.99 -20.74 -27.26
CA LEU A 196 13.23 -19.31 -27.43
C LEU A 196 13.71 -18.69 -26.11
N GLU A 197 15.00 -18.36 -26.06
CA GLU A 197 15.56 -17.61 -24.95
C GLU A 197 15.29 -16.10 -25.13
N SER A 198 14.62 -15.51 -24.14
CA SER A 198 14.25 -14.09 -24.15
C SER A 198 14.90 -13.31 -23.01
N VAL A 199 14.92 -11.99 -23.16
CA VAL A 199 15.22 -11.02 -22.11
C VAL A 199 13.93 -10.30 -21.76
N MET A 200 13.71 -10.07 -20.46
CA MET A 200 12.54 -9.35 -19.95
C MET A 200 12.96 -8.13 -19.14
N LEU A 201 12.26 -7.02 -19.34
CA LEU A 201 12.45 -5.76 -18.63
C LEU A 201 11.20 -5.43 -17.80
N GLU A 202 11.41 -5.03 -16.56
CA GLU A 202 10.39 -4.55 -15.63
C GLU A 202 10.76 -3.14 -15.15
N PRO A 203 9.87 -2.14 -15.21
CA PRO A 203 10.18 -0.81 -14.71
C PRO A 203 10.33 -0.80 -13.18
N LYS A 204 11.29 -0.04 -12.64
CA LYS A 204 11.51 0.08 -11.18
C LYS A 204 10.47 0.93 -10.46
N GLY A 205 9.66 1.69 -11.19
CA GLY A 205 8.59 2.52 -10.68
C GLY A 205 7.39 2.51 -11.63
N GLY A 206 6.26 3.04 -11.16
CA GLY A 206 5.02 3.03 -11.93
C GLY A 206 4.26 1.72 -11.78
N TYR A 207 3.10 1.76 -11.13
CA TYR A 207 2.20 0.61 -11.07
C TYR A 207 1.11 0.72 -12.13
N PHE A 208 1.18 -0.15 -13.14
CA PHE A 208 0.36 -0.07 -14.35
C PHE A 208 -1.14 -0.36 -14.13
N GLU A 209 -1.49 -1.38 -13.35
CA GLU A 209 -2.88 -1.85 -13.23
C GLU A 209 -3.90 -0.79 -12.74
N PRO A 210 -3.61 0.05 -11.73
CA PRO A 210 -4.49 1.15 -11.35
C PRO A 210 -4.68 2.16 -12.48
N LEU A 211 -3.60 2.55 -13.17
CA LEU A 211 -3.63 3.48 -14.30
C LEU A 211 -4.45 2.92 -15.46
N ARG A 212 -4.31 1.62 -15.76
CA ARG A 212 -5.12 0.92 -16.77
C ARG A 212 -6.61 1.11 -16.50
N HIS A 213 -7.07 0.86 -15.27
CA HIS A 213 -8.47 1.03 -14.92
C HIS A 213 -8.94 2.48 -15.04
N THR A 214 -8.10 3.44 -14.67
CA THR A 214 -8.39 4.88 -14.81
C THR A 214 -8.54 5.28 -16.27
N MET A 215 -7.61 4.87 -17.13
CA MET A 215 -7.62 5.13 -18.58
C MET A 215 -8.90 4.61 -19.24
N VAL A 216 -9.24 3.35 -18.98
CA VAL A 216 -10.50 2.73 -19.43
C VAL A 216 -11.71 3.50 -18.90
N GLY A 217 -11.70 3.88 -17.62
CA GLY A 217 -12.76 4.65 -17.00
C GLY A 217 -12.99 6.02 -17.64
N LEU A 218 -11.91 6.70 -18.05
CA LEU A 218 -11.94 7.98 -18.77
C LEU A 218 -12.55 7.81 -20.17
N GLN A 219 -12.13 6.78 -20.92
CA GLN A 219 -12.73 6.47 -22.23
C GLN A 219 -14.24 6.28 -22.05
N HIS A 220 -14.69 5.48 -21.07
CA HIS A 220 -16.11 5.33 -20.79
C HIS A 220 -16.80 6.64 -20.39
N ALA A 221 -16.17 7.49 -19.59
CA ALA A 221 -16.73 8.79 -19.20
C ALA A 221 -16.95 9.74 -20.39
N ALA A 222 -16.20 9.58 -21.48
CA ALA A 222 -16.43 10.31 -22.73
C ALA A 222 -17.72 9.87 -23.45
N SER A 223 -18.23 8.67 -23.16
CA SER A 223 -19.39 8.09 -23.86
C SER A 223 -20.76 8.54 -23.35
N PHE A 224 -20.82 9.24 -22.21
CA PHE A 224 -22.08 9.65 -21.58
C PHE A 224 -21.94 11.00 -20.92
N GLU A 225 -23.05 11.70 -20.70
CA GLU A 225 -23.09 12.96 -19.97
C GLU A 225 -23.24 12.70 -18.47
N SER A 226 -22.56 13.51 -17.66
CA SER A 226 -22.73 13.53 -16.20
C SER A 226 -23.37 14.83 -15.75
N ARG A 227 -24.17 14.77 -14.68
CA ARG A 227 -24.71 15.98 -14.03
C ARG A 227 -23.62 16.93 -13.52
N PHE A 228 -22.40 16.41 -13.34
CA PHE A 228 -21.25 17.16 -12.84
C PHE A 228 -20.36 17.74 -13.94
N ASP A 229 -20.62 17.44 -15.22
CA ASP A 229 -19.85 17.96 -16.36
C ASP A 229 -19.74 19.50 -16.32
N LYS A 230 -20.81 20.18 -15.88
CA LYS A 230 -20.84 21.64 -15.71
C LYS A 230 -19.81 22.17 -14.70
N TYR A 231 -19.45 21.41 -13.67
CA TYR A 231 -18.45 21.82 -12.68
C TYR A 231 -17.02 21.55 -13.15
N LEU A 232 -16.84 20.57 -14.03
CA LEU A 232 -15.52 20.15 -14.50
C LEU A 232 -15.08 20.94 -15.74
N PHE A 233 -16.02 21.21 -16.67
CA PHE A 233 -15.74 21.69 -18.03
C PHE A 233 -16.36 23.05 -18.37
N MET A 234 -17.24 23.58 -17.51
CA MET A 234 -17.92 24.86 -17.72
C MET A 234 -17.63 25.82 -16.56
N PRO A 235 -17.75 27.15 -16.74
CA PRO A 235 -17.51 28.14 -15.69
C PRO A 235 -18.70 28.21 -14.71
N PHE A 236 -19.07 27.07 -14.14
CA PHE A 236 -20.18 26.95 -13.21
C PHE A 236 -19.68 26.80 -11.77
N THR A 237 -19.85 27.86 -10.99
CA THR A 237 -19.43 27.92 -9.57
C THR A 237 -20.60 28.09 -8.61
N LYS A 238 -21.84 28.09 -9.11
CA LYS A 238 -23.03 28.32 -8.26
C LYS A 238 -23.48 27.03 -7.55
N HIS A 239 -24.16 27.19 -6.42
CA HIS A 239 -24.82 26.08 -5.74
C HIS A 239 -26.09 25.65 -6.48
N ARG A 240 -26.32 24.34 -6.54
CA ARG A 240 -27.61 23.76 -6.91
C ARG A 240 -28.09 22.79 -5.83
N PRO A 241 -29.40 22.79 -5.52
CA PRO A 241 -29.96 21.83 -4.58
C PRO A 241 -29.96 20.44 -5.19
N VAL A 242 -29.79 19.42 -4.35
CA VAL A 242 -29.87 18.01 -4.75
C VAL A 242 -31.32 17.64 -5.08
N GLU A 243 -31.53 16.94 -6.20
CA GLU A 243 -32.86 16.71 -6.77
C GLU A 243 -33.66 15.68 -5.97
N TYR A 244 -33.03 14.56 -5.60
CA TYR A 244 -33.73 13.46 -4.92
C TYR A 244 -34.31 13.80 -3.56
N VAL A 245 -33.82 14.85 -2.90
CA VAL A 245 -34.36 15.31 -1.61
C VAL A 245 -35.80 15.83 -1.75
N ARG A 246 -36.20 16.26 -2.95
CA ARG A 246 -37.60 16.63 -3.26
C ARG A 246 -38.55 15.44 -3.30
N GLU A 247 -38.03 14.22 -3.34
CA GLU A 247 -38.84 13.00 -3.23
C GLU A 247 -39.24 12.71 -1.78
N THR A 248 -38.62 13.41 -0.80
CA THR A 248 -39.02 13.28 0.61
C THR A 248 -40.30 14.05 0.90
N PRO A 249 -41.14 13.62 1.87
CA PRO A 249 -42.38 14.33 2.20
C PRO A 249 -42.19 15.78 2.66
N THR A 250 -41.01 16.11 3.21
CA THR A 250 -40.68 17.42 3.74
C THR A 250 -39.85 18.27 2.77
N ASN A 251 -39.52 17.77 1.58
CA ASN A 251 -38.56 18.37 0.64
C ASN A 251 -37.20 18.70 1.28
N ASN A 252 -36.82 17.97 2.34
CA ASN A 252 -35.63 18.22 3.13
C ASN A 252 -34.95 16.89 3.50
N ALA A 253 -33.62 16.92 3.58
CA ALA A 253 -32.85 15.76 4.03
C ALA A 253 -33.16 15.41 5.50
N VAL A 254 -33.06 14.13 5.82
CA VAL A 254 -33.32 13.63 7.17
C VAL A 254 -32.14 13.96 8.08
N MET A 255 -32.33 14.83 9.05
CA MET A 255 -31.29 15.18 10.02
C MET A 255 -31.27 14.16 11.17
N PRO A 256 -30.17 13.41 11.38
CA PRO A 256 -30.09 12.42 12.45
C PRO A 256 -29.94 13.08 13.83
N VAL A 257 -30.25 12.33 14.90
CA VAL A 257 -30.13 12.82 16.29
C VAL A 257 -28.67 13.15 16.64
N SER A 258 -27.72 12.42 16.05
CA SER A 258 -26.27 12.66 16.15
C SER A 258 -25.85 14.06 15.68
N ALA A 259 -26.63 14.72 14.81
CA ALA A 259 -26.37 16.10 14.37
C ALA A 259 -26.37 17.11 15.52
N LYS A 260 -27.02 16.81 16.65
CA LYS A 260 -27.00 17.67 17.85
C LYS A 260 -25.63 17.77 18.54
N GLN A 261 -24.72 16.85 18.23
CA GLN A 261 -23.37 16.82 18.80
C GLN A 261 -22.35 17.60 17.96
N LEU A 262 -22.75 18.07 16.77
CA LEU A 262 -21.89 18.81 15.86
C LEU A 262 -21.70 20.25 16.35
N ASP A 263 -20.48 20.76 16.23
CA ASP A 263 -20.24 22.20 16.38
C ASP A 263 -20.81 22.99 15.17
N PRO A 264 -20.94 24.33 15.26
CA PRO A 264 -21.54 25.12 14.19
C PRO A 264 -20.90 24.93 12.80
N SER A 265 -19.58 24.75 12.74
CA SER A 265 -18.87 24.55 11.46
C SER A 265 -19.16 23.16 10.86
N GLN A 266 -19.23 22.14 11.71
CA GLN A 266 -19.61 20.79 11.30
C GLN A 266 -21.09 20.70 10.90
N LEU A 267 -21.97 21.45 11.58
CA LEU A 267 -23.40 21.50 11.25
C LEU A 267 -23.65 22.20 9.91
N ASP A 268 -22.92 23.29 9.61
CA ASP A 268 -22.95 23.92 8.28
C ASP A 268 -22.49 22.95 7.19
N ALA A 269 -21.39 22.22 7.44
CA ALA A 269 -20.90 21.19 6.54
C ALA A 269 -21.92 20.06 6.30
N LEU A 270 -22.59 19.58 7.36
CA LEU A 270 -23.66 18.59 7.24
C LEU A 270 -24.80 19.13 6.36
N LYS A 271 -25.32 20.33 6.67
CA LYS A 271 -26.44 20.94 5.92
C LYS A 271 -26.12 21.09 4.44
N LYS A 272 -24.90 21.54 4.10
CA LYS A 272 -24.45 21.66 2.70
C LYS A 272 -24.34 20.29 2.05
N SER A 273 -23.71 19.33 2.73
CA SER A 273 -23.51 17.96 2.22
C SER A 273 -24.80 17.17 2.02
N THR A 274 -25.90 17.57 2.67
CA THR A 274 -27.21 16.91 2.51
C THR A 274 -28.18 17.68 1.61
N SER A 275 -27.88 18.93 1.25
CA SER A 275 -28.78 19.79 0.46
C SER A 275 -28.25 20.16 -0.92
N GLN A 276 -26.93 20.12 -1.14
CA GLN A 276 -26.32 20.53 -2.40
C GLN A 276 -25.96 19.32 -3.26
N GLU A 277 -26.08 19.44 -4.59
CA GLU A 277 -25.65 18.39 -5.51
C GLU A 277 -24.12 18.19 -5.50
N LEU A 278 -23.35 19.27 -5.32
CA LEU A 278 -21.90 19.23 -5.10
C LEU A 278 -21.59 19.91 -3.76
N ALA A 279 -21.01 19.18 -2.83
CA ALA A 279 -20.56 19.70 -1.55
C ALA A 279 -19.06 19.47 -1.38
N ILE A 280 -18.31 20.53 -1.08
CA ILE A 280 -16.87 20.48 -0.81
C ILE A 280 -16.66 20.86 0.66
N VAL A 281 -16.12 19.93 1.44
CA VAL A 281 -15.86 20.08 2.88
C VAL A 281 -14.36 19.99 3.11
N GLN A 282 -13.73 21.13 3.36
CA GLN A 282 -12.37 21.17 3.87
C GLN A 282 -12.38 20.87 5.37
N GLY A 283 -11.53 19.96 5.81
CA GLY A 283 -11.31 19.75 7.23
C GLY A 283 -9.84 19.78 7.63
N PRO A 284 -9.39 20.88 8.22
CA PRO A 284 -8.06 20.98 8.82
C PRO A 284 -7.79 19.88 9.86
N PRO A 285 -6.52 19.66 10.23
CA PRO A 285 -6.15 18.62 11.21
C PRO A 285 -6.94 18.71 12.53
N GLY A 286 -7.47 17.57 12.98
CA GLY A 286 -8.16 17.48 14.27
C GLY A 286 -9.57 18.09 14.33
N THR A 287 -10.13 18.57 13.23
CA THR A 287 -11.46 19.21 13.18
C THR A 287 -12.65 18.23 13.14
N GLY A 288 -12.37 16.92 13.09
CA GLY A 288 -13.40 15.89 13.12
C GLY A 288 -14.02 15.55 11.76
N LYS A 289 -13.27 15.70 10.65
CA LYS A 289 -13.66 15.28 9.29
C LYS A 289 -14.46 13.98 9.26
N THR A 290 -13.84 12.89 9.70
CA THR A 290 -14.44 11.54 9.70
C THR A 290 -15.72 11.48 10.53
N PHE A 291 -15.80 12.19 11.65
CA PHE A 291 -17.02 12.26 12.46
C PHE A 291 -18.15 12.98 11.72
N THR A 292 -17.86 14.11 11.09
CA THR A 292 -18.82 14.82 10.23
C THR A 292 -19.25 13.97 9.03
N SER A 293 -18.32 13.22 8.42
CA SER A 293 -18.63 12.28 7.34
C SER A 293 -19.60 11.19 7.79
N ILE A 294 -19.40 10.58 8.98
CA ILE A 294 -20.30 9.54 9.52
C ILE A 294 -21.73 10.08 9.71
N VAL A 295 -21.88 11.27 10.30
CA VAL A 295 -23.21 11.89 10.50
C VAL A 295 -23.85 12.25 9.16
N THR A 296 -23.03 12.66 8.18
CA THR A 296 -23.48 12.91 6.80
C THR A 296 -23.97 11.63 6.15
N ILE A 297 -23.22 10.52 6.23
CA ILE A 297 -23.60 9.20 5.73
C ILE A 297 -24.91 8.73 6.37
N GLU A 298 -25.05 8.87 7.69
CA GLU A 298 -26.27 8.52 8.41
C GLU A 298 -27.49 9.30 7.86
N SER A 299 -27.33 10.60 7.61
CA SER A 299 -28.36 11.45 7.01
C SER A 299 -28.70 11.01 5.58
N LEU A 300 -27.70 10.76 4.74
CA LEU A 300 -27.86 10.35 3.35
C LEU A 300 -28.59 9.00 3.24
N VAL A 301 -28.18 8.00 4.03
CA VAL A 301 -28.81 6.67 4.07
C VAL A 301 -30.27 6.79 4.48
N LYS A 302 -30.57 7.51 5.56
CA LYS A 302 -31.95 7.72 6.03
C LYS A 302 -32.81 8.46 5.01
N THR A 303 -32.23 9.43 4.32
CA THR A 303 -32.92 10.21 3.28
C THR A 303 -33.27 9.32 2.09
N LEU A 304 -32.33 8.53 1.57
CA LEU A 304 -32.57 7.61 0.44
C LEU A 304 -33.60 6.52 0.78
N GLN A 305 -33.56 5.98 2.00
CA GLN A 305 -34.58 5.05 2.49
C GLN A 305 -35.98 5.67 2.48
N LEU A 306 -36.09 6.92 2.94
CA LEU A 306 -37.38 7.64 2.96
C LEU A 306 -37.90 7.90 1.55
N CYS A 307 -37.03 8.34 0.61
CA CYS A 307 -37.39 8.50 -0.80
C CYS A 307 -37.93 7.19 -1.40
N HIS A 308 -37.33 6.04 -1.06
CA HIS A 308 -37.77 4.73 -1.53
C HIS A 308 -39.13 4.33 -0.95
N GLN A 309 -39.34 4.54 0.35
CA GLN A 309 -40.63 4.26 1.00
C GLN A 309 -41.78 5.04 0.35
N VAL A 310 -41.58 6.32 0.01
CA VAL A 310 -42.59 7.13 -0.67
C VAL A 310 -42.91 6.60 -2.06
N LYS A 311 -41.90 6.17 -2.84
CA LYS A 311 -42.10 5.56 -4.16
C LYS A 311 -42.85 4.23 -4.08
N TRP A 312 -42.62 3.44 -3.03
CA TRP A 312 -43.33 2.18 -2.79
C TRP A 312 -44.85 2.38 -2.61
N CYS A 313 -45.25 3.49 -1.98
CA CYS A 313 -46.67 3.81 -1.76
C CYS A 313 -47.42 4.26 -3.04
N ASN A 314 -46.71 4.60 -4.13
CA ASN A 314 -47.26 5.23 -5.33
C ASN A 314 -47.11 4.37 -6.62
N ASP A 315 -47.31 3.06 -6.52
CA ASP A 315 -47.47 2.11 -7.66
C ASP A 315 -46.24 1.63 -8.46
N LYS A 316 -45.08 1.35 -7.84
CA LYS A 316 -44.12 0.33 -8.38
C LYS A 316 -43.35 -0.42 -7.27
N PRO A 317 -43.70 -1.68 -6.97
CA PRO A 317 -42.81 -2.58 -6.25
C PRO A 317 -41.86 -3.23 -7.26
N SER A 318 -40.55 -2.98 -7.20
CA SER A 318 -39.56 -3.93 -7.78
C SER A 318 -38.10 -3.56 -7.61
N GLU A 319 -37.71 -2.29 -7.51
CA GLU A 319 -36.30 -1.93 -7.52
C GLU A 319 -35.69 -1.74 -6.11
N PRO A 320 -34.60 -2.46 -5.78
CA PRO A 320 -33.89 -2.30 -4.53
C PRO A 320 -33.19 -0.92 -4.44
N VAL A 321 -33.07 -0.37 -3.23
CA VAL A 321 -32.37 0.90 -2.99
C VAL A 321 -30.88 0.72 -3.30
N ALA A 322 -30.37 1.52 -4.23
CA ALA A 322 -28.94 1.58 -4.49
C ALA A 322 -28.19 2.15 -3.26
N PRO A 323 -27.05 1.56 -2.86
CA PRO A 323 -26.31 2.03 -1.69
C PRO A 323 -25.65 3.39 -1.92
N VAL A 324 -25.37 4.11 -0.83
CA VAL A 324 -24.43 5.24 -0.84
C VAL A 324 -23.04 4.67 -1.09
N VAL A 325 -22.37 5.14 -2.14
CA VAL A 325 -20.99 4.73 -2.44
C VAL A 325 -20.05 5.67 -1.71
N ILE A 326 -19.15 5.09 -0.92
CA ILE A 326 -18.09 5.82 -0.24
C ILE A 326 -16.74 5.35 -0.79
N ALA A 327 -15.87 6.29 -1.11
CA ALA A 327 -14.51 5.99 -1.49
C ALA A 327 -13.47 6.86 -0.82
N ALA A 328 -12.26 6.33 -0.65
CA ALA A 328 -11.09 7.10 -0.24
C ALA A 328 -9.84 6.59 -0.95
N GLN A 329 -8.74 7.36 -0.91
CA GLN A 329 -7.51 7.00 -1.62
C GLN A 329 -6.86 5.73 -1.04
N THR A 330 -6.89 5.54 0.27
CA THR A 330 -6.22 4.42 0.96
C THR A 330 -7.22 3.39 1.50
N ASN A 331 -6.81 2.11 1.57
CA ASN A 331 -7.63 1.08 2.21
C ASN A 331 -7.90 1.40 3.68
N HIS A 332 -6.91 1.95 4.39
CA HIS A 332 -7.03 2.31 5.80
C HIS A 332 -8.15 3.32 6.06
N ALA A 333 -8.23 4.40 5.27
CA ALA A 333 -9.25 5.43 5.43
C ALA A 333 -10.68 4.87 5.24
N VAL A 334 -10.89 4.08 4.18
CA VAL A 334 -12.18 3.43 3.89
C VAL A 334 -12.56 2.46 5.01
N ASP A 335 -11.63 1.62 5.43
CA ASP A 335 -11.89 0.61 6.46
C ASP A 335 -12.21 1.25 7.81
N GLN A 336 -11.46 2.29 8.20
CA GLN A 336 -11.71 3.02 9.44
C GLN A 336 -13.10 3.67 9.44
N LEU A 337 -13.51 4.24 8.30
CA LEU A 337 -14.82 4.86 8.15
C LEU A 337 -15.95 3.81 8.22
N LEU A 338 -15.83 2.69 7.49
CA LEU A 338 -16.81 1.60 7.49
C LEU A 338 -16.93 0.91 8.85
N ASP A 339 -15.81 0.65 9.53
CA ASP A 339 -15.79 0.06 10.87
C ASP A 339 -16.51 0.97 11.88
N ARG A 340 -16.35 2.29 11.78
CA ARG A 340 -17.11 3.24 12.61
C ARG A 340 -18.60 3.24 12.27
N CYS A 341 -18.98 3.18 10.99
CA CYS A 341 -20.38 3.04 10.59
C CYS A 341 -21.00 1.77 11.18
N LEU A 342 -20.29 0.63 11.10
CA LEU A 342 -20.73 -0.64 11.66
C LEU A 342 -20.92 -0.57 13.18
N LYS A 343 -19.92 -0.04 13.92
CA LYS A 343 -19.95 0.10 15.38
C LYS A 343 -21.06 1.02 15.87
N LEU A 344 -21.39 2.06 15.09
CA LEU A 344 -22.43 3.03 15.42
C LEU A 344 -23.82 2.61 14.90
N GLY A 345 -23.94 1.47 14.21
CA GLY A 345 -25.20 1.01 13.62
C GLY A 345 -25.72 1.90 12.49
N VAL A 346 -24.81 2.59 11.78
CA VAL A 346 -25.13 3.44 10.64
C VAL A 346 -25.26 2.55 9.40
N GLY A 347 -26.45 1.98 9.21
CA GLY A 347 -26.84 1.22 8.03
C GLY A 347 -26.10 -0.11 7.82
N THR A 348 -26.56 -0.88 6.84
CA THR A 348 -25.91 -2.14 6.43
C THR A 348 -24.76 -1.84 5.47
N ILE A 349 -23.55 -2.31 5.79
CA ILE A 349 -22.33 -1.98 5.04
C ILE A 349 -21.84 -3.12 4.14
N THR A 350 -21.05 -2.78 3.13
CA THR A 350 -20.23 -3.73 2.36
C THR A 350 -18.91 -3.12 1.92
N ARG A 351 -17.85 -3.91 1.94
CA ARG A 351 -16.51 -3.55 1.46
C ARG A 351 -16.20 -4.20 0.10
N LEU A 352 -15.79 -3.39 -0.87
CA LEU A 352 -15.40 -3.85 -2.20
C LEU A 352 -13.89 -3.72 -2.43
N GLY A 353 -13.19 -4.85 -2.46
CA GLY A 353 -11.73 -4.94 -2.61
C GLY A 353 -11.14 -6.01 -1.68
N GLY A 354 -9.91 -6.47 -1.96
CA GLY A 354 -9.27 -7.56 -1.21
C GLY A 354 -8.46 -7.14 0.03
N GLY A 355 -7.88 -5.93 0.01
CA GLY A 355 -7.09 -5.41 1.13
C GLY A 355 -7.97 -4.76 2.18
N CYS A 356 -8.52 -5.58 3.09
CA CYS A 356 -9.32 -5.09 4.23
C CYS A 356 -8.85 -5.69 5.57
N HIS A 357 -9.04 -4.95 6.65
CA HIS A 357 -8.78 -5.43 8.00
C HIS A 357 -9.72 -6.60 8.40
N GLU A 358 -9.26 -7.49 9.29
CA GLU A 358 -9.97 -8.72 9.73
C GLU A 358 -11.45 -8.48 10.08
N GLY A 359 -11.75 -7.40 10.82
CA GLY A 359 -13.13 -7.07 11.25
C GLY A 359 -14.12 -6.81 10.10
N LEU A 360 -13.63 -6.46 8.90
CA LEU A 360 -14.46 -6.20 7.73
C LEU A 360 -14.49 -7.34 6.72
N LYS A 361 -13.71 -8.42 6.90
CA LYS A 361 -13.65 -9.54 5.95
C LYS A 361 -15.01 -10.18 5.71
N GLU A 362 -15.80 -10.37 6.77
CA GLU A 362 -17.17 -10.87 6.67
C GLU A 362 -18.11 -9.89 5.97
N HIS A 363 -17.81 -8.60 5.96
CA HIS A 363 -18.58 -7.55 5.29
C HIS A 363 -18.11 -7.28 3.85
N THR A 364 -17.19 -8.08 3.32
CA THR A 364 -16.81 -7.99 1.91
C THR A 364 -17.87 -8.58 0.99
N VAL A 365 -17.90 -8.18 -0.29
CA VAL A 365 -18.76 -8.83 -1.31
C VAL A 365 -18.51 -10.35 -1.36
N PHE A 366 -17.26 -10.78 -1.16
CA PHE A 366 -16.91 -12.20 -1.05
C PHE A 366 -17.57 -12.86 0.16
N GLY A 367 -17.48 -12.23 1.34
CA GLY A 367 -18.12 -12.70 2.57
C GLY A 367 -19.64 -12.78 2.45
N LEU A 368 -20.27 -11.79 1.83
CA LEU A 368 -21.70 -11.80 1.53
C LEU A 368 -22.10 -12.95 0.61
N ARG A 369 -21.35 -13.17 -0.47
CA ARG A 369 -21.61 -14.27 -1.40
C ARG A 369 -21.49 -15.63 -0.72
N ARG A 370 -20.55 -15.81 0.20
CA ARG A 370 -20.40 -17.06 0.99
C ARG A 370 -21.62 -17.34 1.86
N ARG A 371 -22.29 -16.30 2.36
CA ARG A 371 -23.50 -16.43 3.19
C ARG A 371 -24.78 -16.59 2.36
N SER A 372 -24.80 -16.03 1.15
CA SER A 372 -25.96 -16.12 0.28
C SER A 372 -26.07 -17.50 -0.36
N LYS A 373 -27.30 -18.01 -0.48
CA LYS A 373 -27.61 -19.19 -1.32
C LYS A 373 -27.60 -18.85 -2.82
N ALA A 374 -27.39 -17.57 -3.17
CA ALA A 374 -27.25 -17.12 -4.54
C ALA A 374 -25.93 -17.62 -5.15
N GLY A 375 -26.01 -18.72 -5.89
CA GLY A 375 -24.83 -19.26 -6.57
C GLY A 375 -25.09 -20.50 -7.40
N LYS A 376 -26.00 -20.44 -8.38
CA LYS A 376 -25.78 -21.26 -9.58
C LYS A 376 -24.81 -20.49 -10.46
N SER A 377 -23.67 -21.10 -10.75
CA SER A 377 -22.78 -20.60 -11.78
C SER A 377 -23.52 -20.55 -13.12
N ASN A 378 -23.07 -19.69 -14.03
CA ASN A 378 -23.54 -19.75 -15.41
C ASN A 378 -23.05 -21.08 -16.01
N GLY A 379 -23.85 -22.13 -15.88
CA GLY A 379 -23.47 -23.50 -16.25
C GLY A 379 -23.03 -23.61 -17.71
N LYS A 380 -23.57 -22.75 -18.59
CA LYS A 380 -23.16 -22.68 -20.00
C LYS A 380 -21.75 -22.10 -20.13
N ALA A 381 -21.49 -20.92 -19.59
CA ALA A 381 -20.16 -20.28 -19.68
C ALA A 381 -19.09 -21.13 -18.98
N GLU A 382 -19.41 -21.81 -17.87
CA GLU A 382 -18.48 -22.73 -17.21
C GLU A 382 -18.24 -24.03 -18.00
N ALA A 383 -19.23 -24.55 -18.71
CA ALA A 383 -19.06 -25.70 -19.59
C ALA A 383 -18.16 -25.33 -20.79
N THR A 384 -18.42 -24.17 -21.41
CA THR A 384 -17.57 -23.63 -22.48
C THR A 384 -16.14 -23.42 -22.00
N HIS A 385 -15.95 -22.88 -20.79
CA HIS A 385 -14.63 -22.71 -20.18
C HIS A 385 -13.86 -24.02 -20.11
N LYS A 386 -14.48 -25.07 -19.54
CA LYS A 386 -13.87 -26.41 -19.44
C LYS A 386 -13.55 -27.00 -20.82
N ALA A 387 -14.42 -26.81 -21.80
CA ALA A 387 -14.20 -27.30 -23.16
C ALA A 387 -13.02 -26.59 -23.82
N LEU A 388 -12.93 -25.26 -23.71
CA LEU A 388 -11.80 -24.48 -24.23
C LEU A 388 -10.49 -24.82 -23.52
N SER A 389 -10.50 -25.03 -22.20
CA SER A 389 -9.32 -25.50 -21.46
C SER A 389 -8.82 -26.84 -21.99
N ARG A 390 -9.73 -27.76 -22.32
CA ARG A 390 -9.39 -29.05 -22.91
C ARG A 390 -8.80 -28.89 -24.31
N TYR A 391 -9.45 -28.12 -25.20
CA TYR A 391 -8.95 -27.91 -26.56
C TYR A 391 -7.59 -27.23 -26.60
N LEU A 392 -7.33 -26.26 -25.70
CA LEU A 392 -6.00 -25.65 -25.57
C LEU A 392 -4.93 -26.66 -25.16
N ARG A 393 -5.25 -27.55 -24.21
CA ARG A 393 -4.33 -28.60 -23.77
C ARG A 393 -4.07 -29.63 -24.86
N GLU A 394 -5.11 -30.02 -25.60
CA GLU A 394 -4.99 -30.93 -26.76
C GLU A 394 -4.13 -30.31 -27.87
N ALA A 395 -4.36 -29.04 -28.22
CA ALA A 395 -3.57 -28.33 -29.23
C ALA A 395 -2.08 -28.23 -28.83
N LEU A 396 -1.78 -27.86 -27.58
CA LEU A 396 -0.40 -27.83 -27.08
C LEU A 396 0.25 -29.22 -27.10
N GLY A 397 -0.50 -30.28 -26.76
CA GLY A 397 -0.03 -31.66 -26.79
C GLY A 397 0.38 -32.16 -28.18
N LYS A 398 -0.28 -31.69 -29.25
CA LYS A 398 0.08 -32.06 -30.64
C LYS A 398 1.47 -31.56 -31.06
N VAL A 399 1.92 -30.42 -30.53
CA VAL A 399 3.22 -29.81 -30.87
C VAL A 399 4.34 -30.38 -30.00
N PHE A 400 4.01 -30.72 -28.75
CA PHE A 400 4.96 -31.20 -27.75
C PHE A 400 4.60 -32.62 -27.26
N PRO A 401 4.56 -33.63 -28.15
CA PRO A 401 4.34 -35.02 -27.73
C PRO A 401 5.57 -35.56 -26.98
N GLU A 402 5.39 -36.58 -26.14
CA GLU A 402 6.51 -37.25 -25.43
C GLU A 402 7.54 -37.88 -26.39
N GLY A 403 7.24 -38.00 -27.69
CA GLY A 403 8.11 -38.54 -28.75
C GLY A 403 8.14 -37.70 -30.03
N PHE A 404 8.06 -38.35 -31.18
CA PHE A 404 7.91 -37.68 -32.47
C PHE A 404 6.43 -37.35 -32.75
N ILE A 405 6.17 -36.40 -33.66
CA ILE A 405 4.82 -36.12 -34.16
C ILE A 405 4.24 -37.41 -34.76
N GLN A 406 2.93 -37.63 -34.66
CA GLN A 406 2.26 -38.78 -35.26
C GLN A 406 2.01 -38.55 -36.77
N ALA A 407 2.03 -39.62 -37.57
CA ALA A 407 1.82 -39.49 -39.02
C ALA A 407 0.38 -39.04 -39.33
N GLU A 408 -0.57 -39.44 -38.49
CA GLU A 408 -1.98 -39.07 -38.52
C GLU A 408 -2.14 -37.56 -38.37
N ASP A 409 -1.46 -36.94 -37.40
CA ASP A 409 -1.50 -35.49 -37.18
C ASP A 409 -0.98 -34.71 -38.40
N LEU A 410 0.07 -35.21 -39.08
CA LEU A 410 0.58 -34.58 -40.30
C LEU A 410 -0.41 -34.66 -41.46
N TYR A 411 -1.17 -35.74 -41.56
CA TYR A 411 -2.18 -35.94 -42.59
C TYR A 411 -3.43 -35.12 -42.32
N ASP A 412 -3.97 -35.19 -41.10
CA ASP A 412 -5.16 -34.44 -40.66
C ASP A 412 -4.95 -32.92 -40.75
N MET A 413 -3.70 -32.46 -40.58
CA MET A 413 -3.33 -31.06 -40.78
C MET A 413 -3.02 -30.69 -42.23
N ASP A 414 -3.19 -31.56 -43.22
CA ASP A 414 -2.83 -31.32 -44.63
C ASP A 414 -1.36 -30.86 -44.79
N ILE A 415 -0.42 -31.45 -44.05
CA ILE A 415 1.02 -31.15 -44.16
C ILE A 415 1.69 -32.14 -45.11
N ILE A 416 1.26 -33.39 -45.09
CA ILE A 416 1.69 -34.44 -46.02
C ILE A 416 0.52 -34.91 -46.89
N THR A 417 0.83 -35.37 -48.10
CA THR A 417 -0.18 -35.87 -49.03
C THR A 417 -0.67 -37.27 -48.64
N SER A 418 -1.83 -37.69 -49.15
CA SER A 418 -2.36 -39.05 -48.94
C SER A 418 -1.36 -40.15 -49.37
N LYS A 419 -0.57 -39.92 -50.43
CA LYS A 419 0.47 -40.87 -50.87
C LYS A 419 1.63 -40.95 -49.88
N GLN A 420 2.08 -39.81 -49.37
CA GLN A 420 3.14 -39.75 -48.36
C GLN A 420 2.71 -40.35 -47.03
N TYR A 421 1.46 -40.12 -46.62
CA TYR A 421 0.89 -40.75 -45.42
C TYR A 421 0.84 -42.27 -45.56
N LYS A 422 0.32 -42.78 -46.69
CA LYS A 422 0.34 -44.22 -46.98
C LYS A 422 1.75 -44.81 -46.93
N SER A 423 2.76 -44.11 -47.46
CA SER A 423 4.15 -44.60 -47.40
C SER A 423 4.69 -44.79 -45.98
N LEU A 424 4.13 -44.10 -44.97
CA LEU A 424 4.54 -44.24 -43.56
C LEU A 424 3.78 -45.33 -42.80
N VAL A 425 2.55 -45.66 -43.25
CA VAL A 425 1.60 -46.51 -42.51
C VAL A 425 1.35 -47.85 -43.21
N ASP A 426 1.84 -48.07 -44.44
CA ASP A 426 1.60 -49.32 -45.18
C ASP A 426 2.25 -50.55 -44.51
N ASP A 427 1.42 -51.57 -44.26
CA ASP A 427 1.66 -52.76 -43.42
C ASP A 427 2.55 -53.85 -44.08
N GLU A 428 3.31 -53.56 -45.14
CA GLU A 428 4.13 -54.58 -45.84
C GLU A 428 5.45 -54.94 -45.13
N TRP A 429 5.73 -54.37 -43.95
CA TRP A 429 6.91 -54.67 -43.15
C TRP A 429 6.51 -55.37 -41.85
N GLU A 430 6.99 -56.58 -41.59
CA GLU A 430 6.84 -57.25 -40.28
C GLU A 430 7.58 -56.43 -39.22
N VAL A 431 6.82 -55.68 -38.41
CA VAL A 431 7.36 -54.90 -37.28
C VAL A 431 7.34 -55.79 -36.04
N ASP A 432 8.49 -56.00 -35.39
CA ASP A 432 8.55 -56.69 -34.09
C ASP A 432 7.61 -56.00 -33.07
N GLU A 433 6.99 -56.76 -32.15
CA GLU A 433 6.06 -56.21 -31.13
C GLU A 433 6.68 -55.07 -30.29
N THR A 434 8.01 -55.02 -30.20
CA THR A 434 8.77 -53.96 -29.52
C THR A 434 8.91 -52.66 -30.32
N ASP A 435 8.78 -52.71 -31.66
CA ASP A 435 8.94 -51.56 -32.56
C ASP A 435 7.60 -50.93 -32.97
N ALA A 436 6.49 -51.69 -32.91
CA ALA A 436 5.13 -51.17 -33.11
C ALA A 436 4.75 -50.05 -32.12
N ALA A 437 5.36 -50.05 -30.92
CA ALA A 437 5.14 -49.03 -29.89
C ALA A 437 5.84 -47.67 -30.18
N LYS A 438 6.78 -47.61 -31.13
CA LYS A 438 7.63 -46.43 -31.37
C LYS A 438 7.03 -45.39 -32.34
N GLY A 439 5.98 -45.75 -33.08
CA GLY A 439 5.28 -44.87 -34.04
C GLY A 439 5.97 -44.73 -35.41
N ALA A 440 5.19 -44.53 -36.46
CA ALA A 440 5.65 -44.59 -37.87
C ALA A 440 6.81 -43.62 -38.20
N LEU A 441 6.78 -42.40 -37.66
CA LEU A 441 7.83 -41.40 -37.89
C LEU A 441 9.14 -41.73 -37.17
N HIS A 442 9.08 -42.44 -36.03
CA HIS A 442 10.28 -42.92 -35.37
C HIS A 442 10.98 -43.97 -36.23
N ILE A 443 10.22 -44.92 -36.81
CA ILE A 443 10.75 -45.96 -37.71
C ILE A 443 11.40 -45.32 -38.95
N TRP A 444 10.73 -44.32 -39.55
CA TRP A 444 11.28 -43.60 -40.69
C TRP A 444 12.60 -42.87 -40.38
N LEU A 445 12.76 -42.36 -39.15
CA LEU A 445 13.95 -41.65 -38.68
C LEU A 445 15.07 -42.55 -38.14
N ASP A 446 14.85 -43.86 -38.01
CA ASP A 446 15.74 -44.74 -37.25
C ASP A 446 17.19 -44.74 -37.81
N GLY A 447 17.32 -44.83 -39.14
CA GLY A 447 18.62 -44.74 -39.81
C GLY A 447 19.35 -43.39 -39.65
N TYR A 448 18.66 -42.30 -39.30
CA TYR A 448 19.25 -41.02 -38.93
C TYR A 448 19.66 -40.99 -37.44
N LEU A 449 18.82 -41.54 -36.56
CA LEU A 449 19.08 -41.62 -35.12
C LEU A 449 20.30 -42.51 -34.82
N GLU A 450 20.48 -43.63 -35.52
CA GLU A 450 21.65 -44.50 -35.38
C GLU A 450 22.96 -43.81 -35.80
N GLN A 451 22.93 -43.04 -36.91
CA GLN A 451 24.10 -42.29 -37.41
C GLN A 451 24.53 -41.17 -36.46
N THR A 452 23.56 -40.50 -35.82
CA THR A 452 23.84 -39.45 -34.84
C THR A 452 24.31 -40.01 -33.50
N ASN A 453 23.79 -41.16 -33.06
CA ASN A 453 24.26 -41.86 -31.86
C ASN A 453 25.70 -42.38 -32.01
N ARG A 454 26.11 -42.84 -33.20
CA ARG A 454 27.53 -43.18 -33.49
C ARG A 454 28.48 -41.98 -33.43
N ARG A 455 27.98 -40.74 -33.57
CA ARG A 455 28.77 -39.50 -33.46
C ARG A 455 28.80 -38.88 -32.05
N LYS A 456 27.89 -39.26 -31.15
CA LYS A 456 27.74 -38.66 -29.81
C LYS A 456 28.63 -39.25 -28.71
N THR A 457 29.50 -40.22 -29.01
CA THR A 457 30.45 -40.83 -28.04
C THR A 457 31.61 -39.92 -27.59
N SER A 458 31.52 -38.58 -27.71
CA SER A 458 32.57 -37.67 -27.22
C SER A 458 32.14 -36.36 -26.53
N GLY A 459 30.87 -36.16 -26.19
CA GLY A 459 30.43 -34.90 -25.53
C GLY A 459 29.51 -35.13 -24.34
N LYS A 460 29.98 -34.84 -23.12
CA LYS A 460 29.13 -34.77 -21.91
C LYS A 460 28.10 -33.64 -22.11
N GLY A 461 26.83 -34.01 -22.31
CA GLY A 461 25.71 -33.09 -22.29
C GLY A 461 25.33 -32.74 -20.85
N SER A 462 25.23 -31.44 -20.57
CA SER A 462 24.75 -30.89 -19.29
C SER A 462 23.33 -31.35 -19.01
N ALA A 463 23.07 -31.74 -17.76
CA ALA A 463 21.74 -32.10 -17.28
C ALA A 463 20.78 -30.92 -17.47
N VAL A 464 19.65 -31.18 -18.11
CA VAL A 464 18.49 -30.29 -18.12
C VAL A 464 17.78 -30.56 -16.80
N ASP A 465 17.71 -29.55 -15.93
CA ASP A 465 16.95 -29.62 -14.67
C ASP A 465 15.49 -29.92 -14.99
N GLN A 466 15.08 -31.16 -14.71
CA GLN A 466 13.68 -31.57 -14.71
C GLN A 466 13.03 -30.93 -13.47
N LEU A 467 12.30 -29.84 -13.70
CA LEU A 467 11.34 -29.33 -12.72
C LEU A 467 10.33 -30.45 -12.42
N LYS A 468 10.04 -30.66 -11.14
CA LYS A 468 9.12 -31.72 -10.70
C LYS A 468 7.73 -31.53 -11.33
N PRO A 469 7.03 -32.60 -11.74
CA PRO A 469 5.67 -32.49 -12.25
C PRO A 469 4.76 -31.90 -11.18
N ASP A 470 4.29 -30.68 -11.45
CA ASP A 470 3.43 -29.91 -10.56
C ASP A 470 2.01 -30.51 -10.59
N GLN A 471 1.37 -30.68 -9.42
CA GLN A 471 0.04 -31.30 -9.31
C GLN A 471 -1.12 -30.34 -9.67
N ASP A 472 -0.83 -29.24 -10.38
CA ASP A 472 -1.80 -28.22 -10.75
C ASP A 472 -2.65 -28.68 -11.95
N ARG A 473 -3.92 -28.98 -11.69
CA ARG A 473 -4.89 -29.46 -12.70
C ARG A 473 -5.22 -28.42 -13.77
N ASP A 474 -4.97 -27.14 -13.49
CA ASP A 474 -5.27 -26.03 -14.39
C ASP A 474 -4.05 -25.69 -15.29
N PHE A 475 -2.90 -26.34 -15.10
CA PHE A 475 -1.70 -26.13 -15.90
C PHE A 475 -1.71 -27.00 -17.19
N ALA A 476 -1.22 -26.43 -18.29
CA ALA A 476 -0.97 -27.09 -19.56
C ALA A 476 0.53 -26.96 -19.88
N PRO A 477 1.33 -28.00 -19.60
CA PRO A 477 2.78 -27.95 -19.73
C PRO A 477 3.24 -27.93 -21.19
N ILE A 478 4.42 -27.35 -21.40
CA ILE A 478 5.19 -27.37 -22.64
C ILE A 478 6.60 -27.85 -22.27
N GLU A 479 6.96 -29.04 -22.74
CA GLU A 479 8.29 -29.62 -22.51
C GLU A 479 9.15 -29.53 -23.78
N ILE A 480 10.47 -29.39 -23.58
CA ILE A 480 11.41 -29.41 -24.70
C ILE A 480 11.50 -30.84 -25.22
N THR A 481 10.87 -31.10 -26.37
CA THR A 481 10.90 -32.40 -27.02
C THR A 481 12.19 -32.61 -27.82
N GLN A 482 12.54 -33.88 -28.08
CA GLN A 482 13.68 -34.25 -28.94
C GLN A 482 13.65 -33.59 -30.33
N PRO A 483 12.49 -33.47 -31.01
CA PRO A 483 12.28 -32.62 -32.18
C PRO A 483 12.73 -31.16 -32.04
N ALA A 484 12.35 -30.49 -30.95
CA ALA A 484 12.68 -29.09 -30.72
C ALA A 484 14.20 -28.87 -30.55
N TYR A 485 14.87 -29.83 -29.91
CA TYR A 485 16.34 -29.83 -29.82
C TYR A 485 17.02 -29.99 -31.19
N MET A 486 16.51 -30.88 -32.05
CA MET A 486 17.03 -31.04 -33.41
C MET A 486 16.85 -29.77 -34.23
N LEU A 487 15.68 -29.14 -34.17
CA LEU A 487 15.37 -27.90 -34.87
C LEU A 487 16.38 -26.80 -34.51
N ARG A 488 16.66 -26.63 -33.21
CA ARG A 488 17.65 -25.66 -32.70
C ARG A 488 19.05 -25.93 -33.26
N ALA A 489 19.47 -27.19 -33.31
CA ALA A 489 20.77 -27.56 -33.86
C ALA A 489 20.93 -27.22 -35.36
N PHE A 490 19.83 -27.25 -36.13
CA PHE A 490 19.84 -26.82 -37.54
C PHE A 490 19.88 -25.29 -37.68
N GLN A 491 19.15 -24.57 -36.84
CA GLN A 491 19.13 -23.10 -36.82
C GLN A 491 20.52 -22.52 -36.49
N ASP A 492 21.26 -23.12 -35.56
CA ASP A 492 22.59 -22.65 -35.14
C ASP A 492 23.70 -22.88 -36.20
N ARG A 493 23.51 -23.81 -37.15
CA ARG A 493 24.62 -24.33 -37.98
C ARG A 493 24.70 -23.81 -39.42
N ASN A 494 23.60 -23.41 -40.08
CA ASN A 494 23.62 -23.32 -41.56
C ASN A 494 22.76 -22.26 -42.27
N GLY A 495 22.11 -21.31 -41.58
CA GLY A 495 21.19 -20.36 -42.24
C GLY A 495 20.05 -21.07 -43.01
N ASP A 496 19.30 -20.36 -43.86
CA ASP A 496 18.06 -20.88 -44.48
C ASP A 496 18.26 -21.97 -45.58
N TYR A 497 19.51 -22.40 -45.85
CA TYR A 497 19.81 -23.36 -46.93
C TYR A 497 19.22 -24.76 -46.68
N TRP A 498 19.32 -25.27 -45.45
CA TRP A 498 18.76 -26.58 -45.09
C TRP A 498 17.24 -26.59 -45.25
N LEU A 499 16.59 -25.46 -44.98
CA LEU A 499 15.15 -25.29 -45.07
C LEU A 499 14.66 -25.41 -46.52
N HIS A 500 15.35 -24.75 -47.45
CA HIS A 500 15.03 -24.84 -48.88
C HIS A 500 15.23 -26.28 -49.41
N ARG A 501 16.31 -26.95 -49.00
CA ARG A 501 16.58 -28.36 -49.35
C ARG A 501 15.50 -29.30 -48.80
N ALA A 502 15.12 -29.15 -47.53
CA ALA A 502 14.08 -29.96 -46.90
C ALA A 502 12.72 -29.80 -47.59
N LYS A 503 12.35 -28.56 -47.91
CA LYS A 503 11.12 -28.26 -48.66
C LYS A 503 11.11 -28.89 -50.05
N HIS A 504 12.22 -28.81 -50.77
CA HIS A 504 12.37 -29.42 -52.09
C HIS A 504 12.28 -30.95 -52.01
N LEU A 505 12.99 -31.58 -51.06
CA LEU A 505 12.95 -33.03 -50.87
C LEU A 505 11.55 -33.54 -50.53
N LEU A 506 10.80 -32.84 -49.69
CA LEU A 506 9.42 -33.21 -49.39
C LEU A 506 8.51 -33.10 -50.64
N ALA A 507 8.71 -32.08 -51.47
CA ALA A 507 7.89 -31.86 -52.66
C ALA A 507 8.17 -32.84 -53.80
N CYS A 508 9.42 -33.32 -53.93
CA CYS A 508 9.83 -34.20 -55.01
C CYS A 508 9.62 -35.70 -54.74
N ASN A 509 9.23 -36.10 -53.52
CA ASN A 509 9.08 -37.50 -53.14
C ASN A 509 7.66 -37.79 -52.67
N GLU A 510 6.92 -38.62 -53.43
CA GLU A 510 5.60 -39.13 -53.02
C GLU A 510 5.72 -40.23 -51.96
N ASP A 511 6.83 -40.97 -51.95
CA ASP A 511 7.21 -41.97 -50.96
C ASP A 511 8.38 -41.42 -50.12
N LEU A 512 8.15 -41.27 -48.81
CA LEU A 512 9.11 -40.65 -47.91
C LEU A 512 10.37 -41.51 -47.66
N TYR A 513 10.32 -42.82 -47.93
CA TYR A 513 11.50 -43.69 -47.79
C TYR A 513 12.56 -43.47 -48.88
N GLN A 514 12.20 -42.85 -50.01
CA GLN A 514 13.12 -42.45 -51.08
C GLN A 514 14.08 -41.33 -50.65
N ILE A 515 13.75 -40.60 -49.58
CA ILE A 515 14.62 -39.59 -48.98
C ILE A 515 15.77 -40.30 -48.26
N MET A 516 17.01 -39.92 -48.60
CA MET A 516 18.22 -40.51 -47.99
C MET A 516 18.20 -40.32 -46.46
N PRO A 517 18.59 -41.34 -45.66
CA PRO A 517 18.57 -41.26 -44.20
C PRO A 517 19.25 -40.02 -43.61
N ALA A 518 20.35 -39.56 -44.21
CA ALA A 518 21.08 -38.37 -43.78
C ALA A 518 20.26 -37.06 -43.89
N ASP A 519 19.31 -36.98 -44.83
CA ASP A 519 18.46 -35.82 -45.08
C ASP A 519 17.11 -35.89 -44.34
N ARG A 520 16.69 -37.06 -43.85
CA ARG A 520 15.39 -37.26 -43.17
C ARG A 520 15.22 -36.37 -41.93
N GLY A 521 16.28 -36.17 -41.15
CA GLY A 521 16.24 -35.27 -39.98
C GLY A 521 15.91 -33.81 -40.32
N ALA A 522 16.42 -33.30 -41.45
CA ALA A 522 16.12 -31.95 -41.92
C ALA A 522 14.69 -31.83 -42.44
N VAL A 523 14.19 -32.85 -43.14
CA VAL A 523 12.80 -32.93 -43.61
C VAL A 523 11.83 -33.03 -42.43
N TYR A 524 12.13 -33.84 -41.41
CA TYR A 524 11.34 -33.90 -40.19
C TYR A 524 11.30 -32.55 -39.46
N CYS A 525 12.43 -31.86 -39.35
CA CYS A 525 12.49 -30.51 -38.78
C CYS A 525 11.62 -29.51 -39.55
N TYR A 526 11.57 -29.62 -40.88
CA TYR A 526 10.66 -28.83 -41.71
C TYR A 526 9.18 -29.16 -41.44
N LEU A 527 8.83 -30.45 -41.37
CA LEU A 527 7.47 -30.91 -41.03
C LEU A 527 7.04 -30.42 -39.64
N TYR A 528 7.92 -30.56 -38.64
CA TYR A 528 7.71 -30.04 -37.30
C TYR A 528 7.47 -28.53 -37.30
N MET A 529 8.25 -27.76 -38.07
CA MET A 529 8.06 -26.32 -38.20
C MET A 529 6.70 -25.96 -38.83
N GLN A 530 6.20 -26.75 -39.80
CA GLN A 530 4.86 -26.55 -40.37
C GLN A 530 3.76 -26.83 -39.35
N VAL A 531 3.86 -27.94 -38.59
CA VAL A 531 2.95 -28.25 -37.48
C VAL A 531 2.96 -27.13 -36.45
N PHE A 532 4.15 -26.73 -36.00
CA PHE A 532 4.33 -25.66 -35.02
C PHE A 532 3.65 -24.36 -35.47
N ASN A 533 3.83 -23.93 -36.73
CA ASN A 533 3.21 -22.72 -37.25
C ASN A 533 1.67 -22.82 -37.34
N LYS A 534 1.14 -23.96 -37.81
CA LYS A 534 -0.32 -24.18 -37.88
C LYS A 534 -0.94 -24.20 -36.48
N VAL A 535 -0.36 -24.93 -35.55
CA VAL A 535 -0.87 -25.00 -34.16
C VAL A 535 -0.66 -23.69 -33.42
N THR A 536 0.41 -22.94 -33.67
CA THR A 536 0.56 -21.58 -33.11
C THR A 536 -0.65 -20.72 -33.46
N THR A 537 -1.08 -20.75 -34.72
CA THR A 537 -2.25 -19.99 -35.18
C THR A 537 -3.55 -20.49 -34.52
N GLU A 538 -3.70 -21.81 -34.37
CA GLU A 538 -4.83 -22.44 -33.68
C GLU A 538 -4.88 -22.03 -32.19
N VAL A 539 -3.76 -22.15 -31.47
CA VAL A 539 -3.63 -21.78 -30.06
C VAL A 539 -3.93 -20.30 -29.86
N GLN A 540 -3.41 -19.41 -30.70
CA GLN A 540 -3.72 -17.98 -30.64
C GLN A 540 -5.22 -17.69 -30.88
N GLY A 541 -5.88 -18.46 -31.74
CA GLY A 541 -7.33 -18.40 -31.94
C GLY A 541 -8.12 -18.89 -30.73
N LEU A 542 -7.68 -19.99 -30.11
CA LEU A 542 -8.26 -20.55 -28.89
C LEU A 542 -8.07 -19.63 -27.69
N LEU A 543 -6.91 -18.99 -27.53
CA LEU A 543 -6.63 -18.00 -26.48
C LEU A 543 -7.58 -16.79 -26.59
N ARG A 544 -7.85 -16.30 -27.81
CA ARG A 544 -8.86 -15.26 -28.05
C ARG A 544 -10.26 -15.68 -27.60
N GLN A 545 -10.69 -16.88 -27.96
CA GLN A 545 -11.99 -17.42 -27.52
C GLN A 545 -12.03 -17.63 -25.99
N TYR A 546 -10.93 -18.07 -25.40
CA TYR A 546 -10.77 -18.27 -23.97
C TYR A 546 -10.88 -16.95 -23.21
N LYS A 547 -10.25 -15.88 -23.71
CA LYS A 547 -10.36 -14.51 -23.17
C LYS A 547 -11.81 -14.03 -23.19
N ALA A 548 -12.50 -14.16 -24.33
CA ALA A 548 -13.91 -13.77 -24.46
C ALA A 548 -14.82 -14.55 -23.48
N ASN A 549 -14.58 -15.85 -23.29
CA ASN A 549 -15.30 -16.64 -22.28
C ASN A 549 -14.99 -16.20 -20.85
N CYS A 550 -13.75 -15.80 -20.54
CA CYS A 550 -13.40 -15.22 -19.24
C CYS A 550 -14.14 -13.91 -18.98
N ASP A 551 -14.32 -13.09 -20.02
CA ASP A 551 -15.13 -11.86 -19.95
C ASP A 551 -16.60 -12.19 -19.66
N GLU A 552 -17.19 -13.19 -20.31
CA GLU A 552 -18.55 -13.68 -19.98
C GLU A 552 -18.68 -14.13 -18.52
N LEU A 553 -17.69 -14.88 -18.00
CA LEU A 553 -17.66 -15.29 -16.60
C LEU A 553 -17.52 -14.09 -15.65
N LYS A 554 -16.78 -13.06 -16.04
CA LYS A 554 -16.64 -11.81 -15.28
C LYS A 554 -17.95 -11.03 -15.26
N MET A 555 -18.65 -10.92 -16.39
CA MET A 555 -19.97 -10.29 -16.48
C MET A 555 -20.98 -10.99 -15.56
N ALA A 556 -21.10 -12.32 -15.67
CA ALA A 556 -21.97 -13.12 -14.81
C ALA A 556 -21.64 -12.97 -13.32
N ARG A 557 -20.34 -12.83 -12.98
CA ARG A 557 -19.90 -12.58 -11.60
C ARG A 557 -20.36 -11.21 -11.10
N PHE A 558 -20.27 -10.16 -11.92
CA PHE A 558 -20.74 -8.82 -11.55
C PHE A 558 -22.25 -8.80 -11.34
N GLU A 559 -23.02 -9.43 -12.23
CA GLU A 559 -24.47 -9.56 -12.04
C GLU A 559 -24.82 -10.30 -10.75
N ASN A 560 -24.13 -11.40 -10.44
CA ASN A 560 -24.36 -12.12 -9.19
C ASN A 560 -23.98 -11.29 -7.96
N ASN A 561 -22.87 -10.54 -8.02
CA ASN A 561 -22.49 -9.64 -6.94
C ASN A 561 -23.53 -8.54 -6.70
N ILE A 562 -24.11 -7.98 -7.76
CA ILE A 562 -25.19 -6.99 -7.66
C ILE A 562 -26.42 -7.60 -6.96
N LYS A 563 -26.84 -8.80 -7.37
CA LYS A 563 -27.94 -9.53 -6.72
C LYS A 563 -27.66 -9.76 -5.24
N VAL A 564 -26.46 -10.22 -4.89
CA VAL A 564 -26.04 -10.43 -3.49
C VAL A 564 -26.05 -9.13 -2.67
N ILE A 565 -25.61 -8.01 -3.25
CA ILE A 565 -25.63 -6.70 -2.58
C ILE A 565 -27.08 -6.25 -2.31
N HIS A 566 -27.98 -6.45 -3.26
CA HIS A 566 -29.40 -6.14 -3.09
C HIS A 566 -30.11 -7.07 -2.09
N ASP A 567 -29.89 -8.39 -2.19
CA ASP A 567 -30.47 -9.39 -1.28
C ASP A 567 -30.05 -9.16 0.17
N ALA A 568 -28.81 -8.70 0.38
CA ALA A 568 -28.30 -8.35 1.69
C ALA A 568 -28.80 -7.00 2.23
N GLY A 569 -29.57 -6.22 1.44
CA GLY A 569 -30.08 -4.92 1.84
C GLY A 569 -28.97 -3.91 2.16
N VAL A 570 -27.86 -3.96 1.41
CA VAL A 570 -26.70 -3.07 1.61
C VAL A 570 -27.10 -1.62 1.36
N GLN A 571 -26.78 -0.75 2.31
CA GLN A 571 -27.08 0.68 2.27
C GLN A 571 -25.84 1.53 2.05
N ILE A 572 -24.66 0.99 2.40
CA ILE A 572 -23.37 1.67 2.27
C ILE A 572 -22.39 0.71 1.61
N LEU A 573 -21.75 1.15 0.54
CA LEU A 573 -20.69 0.41 -0.16
C LEU A 573 -19.39 1.21 -0.11
N GLY A 574 -18.38 0.68 0.58
CA GLY A 574 -17.05 1.30 0.66
C GLY A 574 -16.03 0.65 -0.28
N CYS A 575 -15.26 1.46 -0.99
CA CYS A 575 -14.16 1.02 -1.85
C CYS A 575 -13.04 2.05 -1.91
N THR A 576 -11.88 1.73 -2.49
CA THR A 576 -10.87 2.78 -2.76
C THR A 576 -11.23 3.56 -4.03
N THR A 577 -10.60 4.72 -4.26
CA THR A 577 -10.73 5.48 -5.54
C THR A 577 -10.34 4.62 -6.75
N THR A 578 -9.31 3.77 -6.62
CA THR A 578 -8.98 2.74 -7.62
C THR A 578 -10.10 1.71 -7.77
N GLY A 579 -10.77 1.34 -6.68
CA GLY A 579 -11.96 0.49 -6.69
C GLY A 579 -13.12 1.06 -7.52
N LEU A 580 -13.33 2.39 -7.50
CA LEU A 580 -14.38 3.05 -8.28
C LEU A 580 -14.22 2.82 -9.79
N VAL A 581 -12.99 2.79 -10.28
CA VAL A 581 -12.66 2.57 -11.70
C VAL A 581 -12.48 1.09 -12.02
N LYS A 582 -11.86 0.30 -11.13
CA LYS A 582 -11.68 -1.15 -11.29
C LYS A 582 -12.99 -1.93 -11.38
N TYR A 583 -13.97 -1.56 -10.55
CA TYR A 583 -15.29 -2.20 -10.50
C TYR A 583 -16.38 -1.35 -11.17
N ARG A 584 -15.97 -0.44 -12.05
CA ARG A 584 -16.84 0.54 -12.71
C ARG A 584 -18.11 -0.06 -13.28
N GLY A 585 -18.02 -1.13 -14.07
CA GLY A 585 -19.20 -1.75 -14.69
C GLY A 585 -20.24 -2.21 -13.67
N MET A 586 -19.79 -2.79 -12.55
CA MET A 586 -20.67 -3.20 -11.45
C MET A 586 -21.26 -2.00 -10.70
N LEU A 587 -20.43 -0.99 -10.38
CA LEU A 587 -20.87 0.20 -9.66
C LEU A 587 -21.83 1.06 -10.48
N ALA A 588 -21.58 1.24 -11.78
CA ALA A 588 -22.49 1.93 -12.68
C ALA A 588 -23.83 1.17 -12.83
N ALA A 589 -23.79 -0.17 -12.90
CA ALA A 589 -24.98 -1.01 -12.98
C ALA A 589 -25.81 -1.04 -11.68
N LEU A 590 -25.19 -0.79 -10.50
CA LEU A 590 -25.90 -0.56 -9.23
C LEU A 590 -26.70 0.74 -9.23
N LYS A 591 -26.45 1.66 -10.17
CA LYS A 591 -27.09 2.98 -10.28
C LYS A 591 -27.09 3.78 -8.95
N PRO A 592 -25.94 3.94 -8.27
CA PRO A 592 -25.88 4.76 -7.07
C PRO A 592 -26.27 6.20 -7.38
N ARG A 593 -26.97 6.85 -6.44
CA ARG A 593 -27.36 8.27 -6.53
C ARG A 593 -26.38 9.20 -5.83
N VAL A 594 -25.63 8.67 -4.86
CA VAL A 594 -24.75 9.46 -3.99
C VAL A 594 -23.35 8.85 -3.97
N LEU A 595 -22.35 9.70 -4.24
CA LEU A 595 -20.94 9.39 -4.13
C LEU A 595 -20.29 10.32 -3.11
N LEU A 596 -19.71 9.74 -2.05
CA LEU A 596 -18.92 10.47 -1.05
C LEU A 596 -17.45 10.06 -1.18
N ILE A 597 -16.58 11.03 -1.40
CA ILE A 597 -15.13 10.83 -1.46
C ILE A 597 -14.50 11.42 -0.19
N GLU A 598 -13.88 10.56 0.62
CA GLU A 598 -13.12 10.91 1.80
C GLU A 598 -11.62 10.98 1.45
N GLU A 599 -10.89 11.89 2.09
CA GLU A 599 -9.55 12.35 1.68
C GLU A 599 -9.47 12.67 0.16
N ALA A 600 -10.50 13.36 -0.35
CA ALA A 600 -10.63 13.72 -1.77
C ALA A 600 -9.48 14.59 -2.30
N ALA A 601 -8.74 15.27 -1.42
CA ALA A 601 -7.58 16.08 -1.77
C ALA A 601 -6.37 15.25 -2.24
N GLU A 602 -6.30 13.97 -1.85
CA GLU A 602 -5.24 13.03 -2.21
C GLU A 602 -5.63 12.11 -3.37
N ALA A 603 -6.89 12.18 -3.78
CA ALA A 603 -7.39 11.40 -4.89
C ALA A 603 -7.00 12.04 -6.23
N ARG A 604 -6.52 11.21 -7.15
CA ARG A 604 -6.27 11.65 -8.53
C ARG A 604 -7.56 12.11 -9.18
N GLU A 605 -7.48 13.24 -9.86
CA GLU A 605 -8.59 13.85 -10.55
C GLU A 605 -9.21 12.91 -11.60
N ALA A 606 -8.38 12.21 -12.38
CA ALA A 606 -8.86 11.26 -13.38
C ALA A 606 -9.70 10.11 -12.80
N ASN A 607 -9.40 9.63 -11.59
CA ASN A 607 -10.18 8.57 -10.95
C ASN A 607 -11.60 9.05 -10.65
N LEU A 608 -11.73 10.28 -10.15
CA LEU A 608 -13.03 10.89 -9.85
C LEU A 608 -13.78 11.20 -11.14
N ALA A 609 -13.14 11.84 -12.11
CA ALA A 609 -13.74 12.17 -13.42
C ALA A 609 -14.24 10.91 -14.13
N ALA A 610 -13.46 9.82 -14.11
CA ALA A 610 -13.92 8.53 -14.58
C ALA A 610 -15.18 8.09 -13.84
N ALA A 611 -15.19 8.09 -12.50
CA ALA A 611 -16.25 7.56 -11.64
C ALA A 611 -17.57 8.37 -11.57
N LEU A 612 -17.73 9.47 -12.32
CA LEU A 612 -18.95 10.29 -12.34
C LEU A 612 -20.06 9.66 -13.20
N TYR A 613 -20.58 8.49 -12.79
CA TYR A 613 -21.61 7.74 -13.53
C TYR A 613 -22.87 8.58 -13.80
N PRO A 614 -23.66 8.29 -14.86
CA PRO A 614 -24.89 9.03 -15.17
C PRO A 614 -25.94 9.03 -14.05
N SER A 615 -25.92 8.02 -13.18
CA SER A 615 -26.86 7.90 -12.06
C SER A 615 -26.50 8.79 -10.86
N ILE A 616 -25.27 9.31 -10.77
CA ILE A 616 -24.85 10.12 -9.62
C ILE A 616 -25.59 11.45 -9.67
N GLU A 617 -26.35 11.71 -8.62
CA GLU A 617 -27.09 12.95 -8.40
C GLU A 617 -26.40 13.87 -7.40
N GLN A 618 -25.57 13.31 -6.54
CA GLN A 618 -24.88 14.03 -5.48
C GLN A 618 -23.44 13.56 -5.30
N LEU A 619 -22.52 14.53 -5.25
CA LEU A 619 -21.09 14.34 -4.98
C LEU A 619 -20.69 15.12 -3.72
N VAL A 620 -20.18 14.41 -2.72
CA VAL A 620 -19.65 15.00 -1.48
C VAL A 620 -18.14 14.76 -1.43
N LEU A 621 -17.35 15.82 -1.53
CA LEU A 621 -15.89 15.77 -1.45
C LEU A 621 -15.45 16.25 -0.08
N VAL A 622 -14.87 15.36 0.72
CA VAL A 622 -14.33 15.67 2.05
C VAL A 622 -12.82 15.46 2.00
N GLY A 623 -12.04 16.44 2.44
CA GLY A 623 -10.58 16.33 2.43
C GLY A 623 -9.90 17.61 2.89
N ASP A 624 -8.61 17.72 2.60
CA ASP A 624 -7.83 18.91 2.94
C ASP A 624 -6.70 19.16 1.92
N HIS A 625 -6.96 20.06 0.97
CA HIS A 625 -6.03 20.43 -0.11
C HIS A 625 -4.72 21.10 0.37
N GLN A 626 -4.61 21.43 1.65
CA GLN A 626 -3.37 21.96 2.24
C GLN A 626 -2.51 20.85 2.87
N GLN A 627 -3.01 19.61 2.95
CA GLN A 627 -2.24 18.41 3.30
C GLN A 627 -1.80 17.68 2.03
N LEU A 628 -1.49 16.38 2.08
CA LEU A 628 -0.90 15.66 0.95
C LEU A 628 -1.73 15.77 -0.33
N VAL A 629 -1.02 15.75 -1.44
CA VAL A 629 -1.56 15.80 -2.81
C VAL A 629 -1.54 14.40 -3.42
N PRO A 630 -2.23 14.17 -4.55
CA PRO A 630 -2.18 12.90 -5.25
C PRO A 630 -0.73 12.51 -5.61
N HIS A 631 -0.37 11.26 -5.33
CA HIS A 631 0.92 10.71 -5.71
C HIS A 631 0.98 10.46 -7.22
N VAL A 632 2.07 10.89 -7.85
CA VAL A 632 2.40 10.73 -9.26
C VAL A 632 3.82 10.18 -9.32
N ASP A 633 4.00 9.06 -10.03
CA ASP A 633 5.27 8.34 -10.08
C ASP A 633 6.35 9.15 -10.81
N MET A 634 5.95 9.92 -11.82
CA MET A 634 6.84 10.77 -12.61
C MET A 634 6.81 12.23 -12.14
N HIS A 635 7.91 12.68 -11.53
CA HIS A 635 8.01 14.05 -11.01
C HIS A 635 7.79 15.13 -12.09
N GLU A 636 8.22 14.89 -13.33
CA GLU A 636 8.02 15.82 -14.45
C GLU A 636 6.54 16.11 -14.74
N LEU A 637 5.63 15.17 -14.45
CA LEU A 637 4.18 15.37 -14.61
C LEU A 637 3.56 16.21 -13.48
N CYS A 638 4.25 16.38 -12.36
CA CYS A 638 3.83 17.27 -11.27
C CYS A 638 4.13 18.75 -11.56
N LEU A 639 4.95 19.04 -12.57
CA LEU A 639 5.42 20.38 -12.88
C LEU A 639 4.54 21.03 -13.98
N GLU A 640 4.79 22.32 -14.21
CA GLU A 640 4.25 23.01 -15.39
C GLU A 640 4.76 22.34 -16.67
N PRO A 641 3.90 22.08 -17.68
CA PRO A 641 2.49 22.45 -17.81
C PRO A 641 1.49 21.32 -17.48
N HIS A 642 1.88 20.25 -16.79
CA HIS A 642 1.02 19.05 -16.64
C HIS A 642 0.27 18.99 -15.32
N ARG A 643 0.91 19.38 -14.20
CA ARG A 643 0.31 19.53 -12.86
C ARG A 643 -0.60 18.36 -12.42
N LEU A 644 -0.20 17.12 -12.72
CA LEU A 644 -1.01 15.90 -12.47
C LEU A 644 -1.24 15.61 -10.97
N ASN A 645 -0.47 16.27 -10.09
CA ASN A 645 -0.60 16.24 -8.64
C ASN A 645 -1.62 17.25 -8.10
N ILE A 646 -2.48 17.84 -8.92
CA ILE A 646 -3.63 18.64 -8.46
C ILE A 646 -4.86 17.73 -8.44
N SER A 647 -5.52 17.65 -7.28
CA SER A 647 -6.78 16.89 -7.16
C SER A 647 -7.97 17.67 -7.70
N LEU A 648 -9.06 16.96 -8.03
CA LEU A 648 -10.33 17.59 -8.38
C LEU A 648 -10.82 18.52 -7.25
N PHE A 649 -10.61 18.12 -5.99
CA PHE A 649 -10.93 18.96 -4.83
C PHE A 649 -10.18 20.31 -4.92
N GLU A 650 -8.86 20.27 -5.07
CA GLU A 650 -8.03 21.47 -5.10
C GLU A 650 -8.34 22.34 -6.32
N ARG A 651 -8.55 21.73 -7.49
CA ARG A 651 -8.92 22.46 -8.71
C ARG A 651 -10.25 23.19 -8.54
N LEU A 652 -11.28 22.53 -7.99
CA LEU A 652 -12.58 23.15 -7.75
C LEU A 652 -12.48 24.34 -6.77
N VAL A 653 -11.65 24.23 -5.74
CA VAL A 653 -11.35 25.35 -4.83
C VAL A 653 -10.66 26.50 -5.56
N LYS A 654 -9.65 26.21 -6.41
CA LYS A 654 -8.91 27.22 -7.19
C LYS A 654 -9.79 27.99 -8.20
N ILE A 655 -10.81 27.35 -8.75
CA ILE A 655 -11.79 28.03 -9.65
C ILE A 655 -12.94 28.71 -8.89
N ASN A 656 -12.83 28.85 -7.56
CA ASN A 656 -13.80 29.51 -6.71
C ASN A 656 -15.17 28.80 -6.63
N VAL A 657 -15.21 27.46 -6.72
CA VAL A 657 -16.41 26.72 -6.27
C VAL A 657 -16.52 26.88 -4.75
N PRO A 658 -17.68 27.32 -4.22
CA PRO A 658 -17.81 27.56 -2.80
C PRO A 658 -17.70 26.25 -2.01
N TYR A 659 -16.86 26.27 -0.99
CA TYR A 659 -16.63 25.16 -0.08
C TYR A 659 -16.89 25.61 1.37
N CYS A 660 -17.06 24.66 2.28
CA CYS A 660 -17.05 24.93 3.72
C CYS A 660 -15.77 24.40 4.36
N SER A 661 -15.32 25.07 5.43
CA SER A 661 -14.13 24.65 6.18
C SER A 661 -14.51 24.44 7.64
N LEU A 662 -14.17 23.26 8.17
CA LEU A 662 -14.33 22.96 9.60
C LEU A 662 -13.34 23.80 10.41
N ARG A 663 -13.77 24.32 11.55
CA ARG A 663 -12.98 25.34 12.29
C ARG A 663 -12.48 24.86 13.65
N VAL A 664 -13.21 23.97 14.32
CA VAL A 664 -12.93 23.64 15.73
C VAL A 664 -12.11 22.36 15.85
N GLN A 665 -10.83 22.47 16.20
CA GLN A 665 -9.92 21.34 16.38
C GLN A 665 -9.98 20.75 17.80
N ARG A 666 -9.85 19.41 17.87
CA ARG A 666 -9.97 18.59 19.09
C ARG A 666 -8.74 17.73 19.36
N ARG A 667 -7.64 17.95 18.63
CA ARG A 667 -6.40 17.14 18.66
C ARG A 667 -5.32 17.80 19.52
N MET A 668 -4.86 18.98 19.11
CA MET A 668 -3.63 19.63 19.56
C MET A 668 -3.89 20.54 20.77
N ILE A 669 -2.94 20.64 21.69
CA ILE A 669 -2.94 21.73 22.67
C ILE A 669 -2.78 23.10 21.98
N PRO A 670 -3.20 24.22 22.59
CA PRO A 670 -3.20 25.53 21.94
C PRO A 670 -1.85 25.96 21.36
N SER A 671 -0.75 25.72 22.08
CA SER A 671 0.60 26.08 21.61
C SER A 671 1.05 25.30 20.37
N LEU A 672 0.58 24.06 20.19
CA LEU A 672 0.83 23.27 18.97
C LEU A 672 -0.08 23.75 17.84
N ARG A 673 -1.34 24.06 18.15
CA ARG A 673 -2.28 24.61 17.17
C ARG A 673 -1.81 25.94 16.59
N GLU A 674 -1.18 26.82 17.38
CA GLU A 674 -0.54 28.06 16.90
C GLU A 674 0.47 27.83 15.77
N VAL A 675 1.24 26.73 15.84
CA VAL A 675 2.19 26.35 14.79
C VAL A 675 1.46 25.98 13.50
N VAL A 676 0.33 25.28 13.60
CA VAL A 676 -0.48 24.85 12.45
C VAL A 676 -1.36 26.00 11.92
N GLN A 677 -1.72 26.97 12.76
CA GLN A 677 -2.56 28.12 12.40
C GLN A 677 -1.91 29.01 11.31
N VAL A 678 -0.60 28.92 11.13
CA VAL A 678 0.12 29.61 10.03
C VAL A 678 -0.36 29.16 8.65
N PHE A 679 -0.90 27.95 8.54
CA PHE A 679 -1.51 27.40 7.34
C PHE A 679 -3.03 27.58 7.34
N TYR A 680 -3.66 27.49 8.52
CA TYR A 680 -5.10 27.62 8.70
C TYR A 680 -5.46 28.79 9.64
N PRO A 681 -5.64 30.02 9.13
CA PRO A 681 -5.86 31.20 9.97
C PRO A 681 -7.08 31.11 10.90
N ASN A 682 -8.14 30.43 10.45
CA ASN A 682 -9.43 30.32 11.13
C ASN A 682 -9.57 29.09 12.04
N LEU A 683 -8.46 28.43 12.40
CA LEU A 683 -8.47 27.23 13.25
C LEU A 683 -8.61 27.59 14.74
N GLU A 684 -9.62 27.01 15.40
CA GLU A 684 -10.02 27.30 16.78
C GLU A 684 -9.94 26.06 17.68
N ASP A 685 -9.79 26.24 18.99
CA ASP A 685 -9.62 25.13 19.95
C ASP A 685 -10.95 24.74 20.63
N HIS A 686 -11.31 23.45 20.57
CA HIS A 686 -12.37 22.90 21.42
C HIS A 686 -11.95 22.88 22.90
N ALA A 687 -12.89 23.05 23.84
CA ALA A 687 -12.59 23.07 25.28
C ALA A 687 -11.80 21.83 25.78
N ILE A 688 -12.01 20.67 25.15
CA ILE A 688 -11.35 19.40 25.53
C ILE A 688 -9.82 19.46 25.43
N VAL A 689 -9.26 20.23 24.50
CA VAL A 689 -7.79 20.29 24.32
C VAL A 689 -7.10 21.18 25.35
N LYS A 690 -7.90 21.98 26.09
CA LYS A 690 -7.43 22.84 27.18
C LYS A 690 -7.48 22.12 28.53
N ASN A 691 -8.13 20.95 28.62
CA ASN A 691 -8.24 20.18 29.85
C ASN A 691 -6.94 19.37 30.10
N PRO A 692 -6.19 19.62 31.20
CA PRO A 692 -4.99 18.86 31.54
C PRO A 692 -5.20 17.35 31.75
N GLU A 693 -6.42 16.91 32.10
CA GLU A 693 -6.73 15.48 32.20
C GLU A 693 -6.75 14.81 30.83
N SER A 694 -7.28 15.51 29.82
CA SER A 694 -7.37 15.03 28.44
C SER A 694 -6.10 15.30 27.64
N ARG A 695 -5.32 16.31 28.04
CA ARG A 695 -4.05 16.75 27.43
C ARG A 695 -3.01 17.01 28.53
N PRO A 696 -2.46 15.95 29.14
CA PRO A 696 -1.47 16.12 30.20
C PRO A 696 -0.16 16.69 29.63
N PRO A 697 0.58 17.50 30.41
CA PRO A 697 1.91 17.95 30.02
C PRO A 697 2.86 16.76 29.86
N VAL A 698 3.89 16.92 29.04
CA VAL A 698 4.86 15.85 28.79
C VAL A 698 5.71 15.60 30.05
N PRO A 699 5.71 14.37 30.60
CA PRO A 699 6.54 14.02 31.75
C PRO A 699 8.02 14.29 31.48
N GLY A 700 8.73 14.81 32.48
CA GLY A 700 10.15 15.12 32.36
C GLY A 700 10.48 16.40 31.58
N MET A 701 9.48 17.18 31.14
CA MET A 701 9.72 18.39 30.33
C MET A 701 9.32 19.69 31.02
N GLY A 702 8.81 19.65 32.26
CA GLY A 702 8.57 20.86 33.06
C GLY A 702 7.57 21.83 32.44
N GLY A 703 6.62 21.31 31.65
CA GLY A 703 5.65 22.11 30.89
C GLY A 703 6.14 22.57 29.51
N CYS A 704 7.39 22.28 29.14
CA CYS A 704 7.92 22.51 27.79
C CYS A 704 7.37 21.46 26.81
N ASN A 705 6.16 21.68 26.32
CA ASN A 705 5.49 20.76 25.39
C ASN A 705 5.82 21.01 23.92
N LEU A 706 6.54 22.09 23.60
CA LEU A 706 6.89 22.49 22.24
C LEU A 706 8.32 23.00 22.22
N TRP A 707 9.20 22.38 21.42
CA TRP A 707 10.60 22.82 21.29
C TRP A 707 11.20 22.47 19.93
N TRP A 708 12.03 23.37 19.39
CA TRP A 708 12.86 23.08 18.21
C TRP A 708 14.33 23.10 18.60
N PHE A 709 14.92 21.91 18.69
CA PHE A 709 16.34 21.69 18.93
C PHE A 709 17.16 21.90 17.64
N GLN A 710 18.03 22.90 17.68
CA GLN A 710 18.87 23.29 16.55
C GLN A 710 20.27 22.67 16.65
N HIS A 711 20.76 22.10 15.55
CA HIS A 711 22.14 21.63 15.42
C HIS A 711 22.72 21.97 14.06
N GLN A 712 24.03 21.79 13.90
CA GLN A 712 24.76 21.96 12.63
C GLN A 712 25.45 20.67 12.18
N TRP A 713 25.00 19.51 12.70
CA TRP A 713 25.53 18.20 12.35
C TRP A 713 25.38 17.87 10.87
N ALA A 714 26.40 17.23 10.30
CA ALA A 714 26.47 16.88 8.89
C ALA A 714 25.49 15.76 8.53
N GLN A 715 25.00 15.78 7.30
CA GLN A 715 24.15 14.71 6.75
C GLN A 715 25.01 13.60 6.13
N ASN A 716 24.41 12.41 5.96
CA ASN A 716 24.98 11.24 5.32
C ASN A 716 24.14 10.89 4.07
N HIS A 717 24.79 10.32 3.06
CA HIS A 717 24.17 9.90 1.79
C HIS A 717 24.07 8.37 1.72
N ASP A 718 22.85 7.84 1.63
CA ASP A 718 22.54 6.41 1.62
C ASP A 718 21.76 6.04 0.34
N GLY A 719 22.46 5.88 -0.78
CA GLY A 719 21.82 5.64 -2.09
C GLY A 719 21.11 6.88 -2.61
N PHE A 720 19.77 6.85 -2.72
CA PHE A 720 18.94 8.01 -3.13
C PHE A 720 18.28 8.73 -1.93
N SER A 721 18.68 8.39 -0.71
CA SER A 721 18.07 8.92 0.51
C SER A 721 19.13 9.53 1.44
N TYR A 722 18.67 10.28 2.44
CA TYR A 722 19.52 11.02 3.37
C TYR A 722 19.29 10.56 4.80
N SER A 723 20.35 10.53 5.59
CA SER A 723 20.29 10.25 7.04
C SER A 723 21.20 11.21 7.81
N ASN A 724 21.00 11.29 9.13
CA ASN A 724 21.84 12.06 10.03
C ASN A 724 22.03 11.28 11.33
N TRP A 725 23.26 10.79 11.54
CA TRP A 725 23.55 9.82 12.59
C TRP A 725 23.48 10.41 13.99
N GLN A 726 23.96 11.65 14.15
CA GLN A 726 23.98 12.38 15.43
C GLN A 726 22.57 12.84 15.81
N GLU A 727 21.78 13.27 14.82
CA GLU A 727 20.36 13.57 15.01
C GLU A 727 19.58 12.34 15.47
N ALA A 728 19.85 11.18 14.84
CA ALA A 728 19.24 9.92 15.25
C ALA A 728 19.63 9.50 16.69
N ASP A 729 20.89 9.68 17.10
CA ASP A 729 21.32 9.40 18.48
C ASP A 729 20.64 10.33 19.48
N MET A 730 20.53 11.62 19.16
CA MET A 730 19.85 12.61 19.99
C MET A 730 18.37 12.25 20.19
N ILE A 731 17.68 11.85 19.12
CA ILE A 731 16.27 11.45 19.17
C ILE A 731 16.09 10.18 20.01
N VAL A 732 16.94 9.17 19.82
CA VAL A 732 16.86 7.91 20.58
C VAL A 732 17.16 8.14 22.06
N GLY A 733 18.15 8.99 22.38
CA GLY A 733 18.45 9.42 23.75
C GLY A 733 17.26 10.15 24.39
N PHE A 734 16.61 11.05 23.65
CA PHE A 734 15.42 11.75 24.13
C PHE A 734 14.22 10.81 24.32
N ALA A 735 13.97 9.89 23.39
CA ALA A 735 12.93 8.89 23.52
C ALA A 735 13.15 8.02 24.75
N LYS A 736 14.40 7.60 25.01
CA LYS A 736 14.78 6.88 26.24
C LYS A 736 14.48 7.69 27.49
N TYR A 737 14.84 8.98 27.49
CA TYR A 737 14.56 9.89 28.60
C TYR A 737 13.05 10.00 28.90
N LEU A 738 12.21 10.18 27.88
CA LEU A 738 10.75 10.25 28.03
C LEU A 738 10.20 8.94 28.61
N VAL A 739 10.67 7.79 28.11
CA VAL A 739 10.24 6.48 28.60
C VAL A 739 10.67 6.26 30.05
N GLN A 740 11.87 6.71 30.44
CA GLN A 740 12.32 6.69 31.83
C GLN A 740 11.46 7.58 32.73
N ASN A 741 10.91 8.69 32.22
CA ASN A 741 10.00 9.56 32.97
C ASN A 741 8.54 9.07 32.98
N GLY A 742 8.29 7.82 32.55
CA GLY A 742 6.96 7.18 32.63
C GLY A 742 6.08 7.37 31.40
N VAL A 743 6.63 7.86 30.28
CA VAL A 743 5.91 7.86 29.00
C VAL A 743 5.93 6.45 28.41
N SER A 744 4.77 5.89 28.10
CA SER A 744 4.70 4.61 27.39
C SER A 744 5.23 4.76 25.95
N PRO A 745 6.06 3.83 25.44
CA PRO A 745 6.57 3.88 24.06
C PRO A 745 5.47 4.04 23.00
N CYS A 746 4.28 3.43 23.20
CA CYS A 746 3.16 3.56 22.26
C CYS A 746 2.61 4.99 22.13
N ARG A 747 2.91 5.88 23.10
CA ARG A 747 2.50 7.30 23.08
C ARG A 747 3.51 8.21 22.34
N ILE A 748 4.60 7.63 21.84
CA ILE A 748 5.67 8.35 21.13
C ILE A 748 5.69 7.87 19.68
N THR A 749 5.65 8.81 18.74
CA THR A 749 5.93 8.56 17.33
C THR A 749 7.14 9.36 16.89
N ILE A 750 8.03 8.74 16.11
CA ILE A 750 9.17 9.42 15.47
C ILE A 750 8.90 9.53 13.97
N LEU A 751 8.93 10.76 13.46
CA LEU A 751 8.73 11.09 12.06
C LEU A 751 10.02 11.60 11.43
N ALA A 752 10.25 11.21 10.17
CA ALA A 752 11.33 11.76 9.37
C ALA A 752 10.87 11.95 7.91
N TYR A 753 11.53 12.86 7.18
CA TYR A 753 11.26 13.06 5.76
C TYR A 753 11.84 11.94 4.87
N TYR A 754 12.85 11.21 5.35
CA TYR A 754 13.65 10.29 4.55
C TYR A 754 13.63 8.86 5.10
N THR A 755 13.45 7.89 4.21
CA THR A 755 13.39 6.46 4.56
C THR A 755 14.71 5.95 5.16
N ALA A 756 15.87 6.44 4.71
CA ALA A 756 17.15 6.08 5.32
C ALA A 756 17.22 6.49 6.80
N GLN A 757 16.74 7.69 7.15
CA GLN A 757 16.65 8.12 8.55
C GLN A 757 15.68 7.26 9.37
N VAL A 758 14.52 6.89 8.81
CA VAL A 758 13.57 5.99 9.48
C VAL A 758 14.24 4.66 9.83
N ASN A 759 14.93 4.04 8.88
CA ASN A 759 15.62 2.77 9.08
C ASN A 759 16.77 2.89 10.09
N LEU A 760 17.51 3.99 10.04
CA LEU A 760 18.59 4.28 10.98
C LEU A 760 18.06 4.39 12.43
N VAL A 761 17.00 5.16 12.64
CA VAL A 761 16.38 5.34 13.96
C VAL A 761 15.81 4.01 14.47
N LYS A 762 15.11 3.24 13.62
CA LYS A 762 14.61 1.90 13.99
C LYS A 762 15.74 0.99 14.46
N GLY A 763 16.84 0.92 13.70
CA GLY A 763 18.00 0.12 14.06
C GLY A 763 18.64 0.55 15.38
N LYS A 764 18.71 1.86 15.65
CA LYS A 764 19.23 2.39 16.92
C LYS A 764 18.32 2.13 18.12
N LEU A 765 17.00 2.20 17.94
CA LEU A 765 16.03 1.84 18.98
C LEU A 765 16.15 0.36 19.37
N GLN A 766 16.27 -0.53 18.37
CA GLN A 766 16.41 -1.98 18.58
C GLN A 766 17.73 -2.37 19.26
N ARG A 767 18.82 -1.64 19.01
CA ARG A 767 20.12 -1.89 19.66
C ARG A 767 20.21 -1.30 21.07
N ASN A 768 19.30 -0.42 21.46
CA ASN A 768 19.34 0.21 22.78
C ASN A 768 18.84 -0.77 23.86
N GLY A 769 19.75 -1.27 24.70
CA GLY A 769 19.43 -2.31 25.68
C GLY A 769 18.28 -1.99 26.65
N TYR A 770 18.00 -0.71 26.96
CA TYR A 770 16.87 -0.32 27.81
C TYR A 770 15.54 -0.31 27.05
N LEU A 771 15.55 0.11 25.78
CA LEU A 771 14.33 0.22 24.96
C LEU A 771 13.96 -1.11 24.29
N ALA A 772 14.95 -1.95 23.98
CA ALA A 772 14.76 -3.28 23.39
C ALA A 772 14.15 -4.29 24.37
N ALA A 773 14.51 -4.20 25.66
CA ALA A 773 14.05 -5.14 26.69
C ALA A 773 12.55 -5.09 27.00
N ARG A 774 11.80 -4.15 26.42
CA ARG A 774 10.36 -3.96 26.68
C ARG A 774 9.44 -4.62 25.65
N ASP A 775 9.98 -5.31 24.64
CA ASP A 775 9.24 -5.98 23.56
C ASP A 775 8.14 -5.10 22.94
N THR A 776 8.42 -3.80 22.84
CA THR A 776 7.48 -2.79 22.32
C THR A 776 7.82 -2.43 20.88
N GLU A 777 6.84 -2.56 19.99
CA GLU A 777 6.94 -2.05 18.63
C GLU A 777 6.93 -0.51 18.63
N TRP A 778 7.99 0.08 18.08
CA TRP A 778 8.13 1.54 17.98
C TRP A 778 7.50 2.08 16.69
N SER A 779 6.69 3.13 16.81
CA SER A 779 6.18 3.85 15.64
C SER A 779 7.21 4.83 15.09
N VAL A 780 7.99 4.37 14.10
CA VAL A 780 8.94 5.20 13.34
C VAL A 780 8.56 5.15 11.86
N ARG A 781 8.16 6.29 11.29
CA ARG A 781 7.60 6.34 9.93
C ARG A 781 8.05 7.58 9.16
N THR A 782 7.91 7.52 7.83
CA THR A 782 7.97 8.71 6.98
C THR A 782 6.72 9.56 7.18
N ILE A 783 6.78 10.83 6.78
CA ILE A 783 5.63 11.74 6.87
C ILE A 783 4.43 11.21 6.08
N ASP A 784 4.65 10.78 4.85
CA ASP A 784 3.61 10.21 3.99
C ASP A 784 3.01 8.93 4.60
N GLY A 785 3.84 8.09 5.25
CA GLY A 785 3.41 6.85 5.90
C GLY A 785 2.74 7.00 7.28
N PHE A 786 2.61 8.23 7.80
CA PHE A 786 1.93 8.54 9.08
C PHE A 786 0.72 9.47 8.90
N GLN A 787 0.24 9.59 7.68
CA GLN A 787 -0.94 10.37 7.35
C GLN A 787 -2.21 9.74 7.96
N GLY A 788 -3.20 10.55 8.31
CA GLY A 788 -4.40 10.11 9.05
C GLY A 788 -4.15 9.74 10.52
N GLU A 789 -2.93 9.35 10.89
CA GLU A 789 -2.55 8.98 12.24
C GLU A 789 -2.25 10.21 13.13
N GLU A 790 -2.26 10.00 14.45
CA GLU A 790 -1.94 10.98 15.48
C GLU A 790 -1.35 10.28 16.71
N ASN A 791 -0.50 10.98 17.46
CA ASN A 791 0.01 10.46 18.74
C ASN A 791 0.17 11.58 19.77
N ASP A 792 0.31 11.21 21.04
CA ASP A 792 0.46 12.18 22.12
C ASP A 792 1.76 12.97 22.01
N ILE A 793 2.86 12.29 21.69
CA ILE A 793 4.16 12.92 21.52
C ILE A 793 4.71 12.57 20.13
N VAL A 794 5.12 13.59 19.39
CA VAL A 794 5.77 13.43 18.08
C VAL A 794 7.16 14.05 18.11
N LEU A 795 8.14 13.27 17.70
CA LEU A 795 9.53 13.69 17.50
C LEU A 795 9.78 13.77 15.98
N LEU A 796 10.12 14.95 15.48
CA LEU A 796 10.35 15.17 14.04
C LEU A 796 11.84 15.36 13.76
N SER A 797 12.37 14.54 12.86
CA SER A 797 13.73 14.61 12.33
C SER A 797 13.72 15.34 10.98
N LEU A 798 14.45 16.44 10.86
CA LEU A 798 14.60 17.19 9.59
C LEU A 798 15.75 16.65 8.73
N VAL A 799 16.74 15.99 9.31
CA VAL A 799 17.89 15.32 8.66
C VAL A 799 18.89 16.26 8.00
N ARG A 800 18.42 17.22 7.20
CA ARG A 800 19.26 18.05 6.33
C ARG A 800 20.21 18.92 7.14
N GLY A 801 21.49 18.79 6.80
CA GLY A 801 22.60 19.48 7.42
C GLY A 801 23.71 19.72 6.40
N PRO A 802 24.78 20.46 6.76
CA PRO A 802 25.87 20.76 5.85
C PRO A 802 26.53 19.49 5.28
N ASP A 803 26.97 19.55 4.03
CA ASP A 803 27.71 18.49 3.31
C ASP A 803 28.94 19.09 2.61
N GLY A 804 29.95 18.27 2.30
CA GLY A 804 31.34 18.59 1.95
C GLY A 804 31.60 19.53 0.75
N GLY A 805 30.61 20.25 0.25
CA GLY A 805 30.72 21.22 -0.86
C GLY A 805 29.85 22.49 -0.76
N GLY A 806 29.02 22.69 0.27
CA GLY A 806 28.21 23.93 0.38
C GLY A 806 26.86 23.79 1.10
N ARG A 807 25.93 24.73 0.84
CA ARG A 807 24.60 24.81 1.50
C ARG A 807 23.76 23.56 1.17
N ALA A 808 23.09 23.01 2.18
CA ALA A 808 22.18 21.89 2.01
C ALA A 808 20.92 22.35 1.27
N MET A 809 20.60 21.69 0.15
CA MET A 809 19.28 21.84 -0.46
C MET A 809 18.21 21.21 0.44
N PRO A 810 17.01 21.79 0.57
CA PRO A 810 16.00 21.27 1.49
C PRO A 810 15.31 20.00 0.95
N GLY A 811 15.32 19.78 -0.37
CA GLY A 811 14.68 18.62 -1.01
C GLY A 811 13.21 18.51 -0.62
N PHE A 812 12.80 17.35 -0.09
CA PHE A 812 11.43 17.10 0.36
C PHE A 812 10.92 18.03 1.48
N LEU A 813 11.82 18.72 2.20
CA LEU A 813 11.39 19.71 3.19
C LEU A 813 10.82 20.98 2.55
N ALA A 814 11.06 21.24 1.26
CA ALA A 814 10.49 22.39 0.57
C ALA A 814 8.98 22.26 0.29
N ASP A 815 8.41 21.08 0.52
CA ASP A 815 6.99 20.80 0.30
C ASP A 815 6.14 21.31 1.49
N GLU A 816 5.30 22.32 1.23
CA GLU A 816 4.42 22.93 2.23
C GLU A 816 3.41 21.91 2.80
N ASN A 817 2.81 21.11 1.93
CA ASN A 817 1.79 20.12 2.25
C ASN A 817 2.33 19.05 3.23
N ARG A 818 3.56 18.58 3.02
CA ARG A 818 4.25 17.67 3.95
C ARG A 818 4.62 18.34 5.27
N ALA A 819 4.96 19.64 5.26
CA ALA A 819 5.18 20.39 6.50
C ALA A 819 3.89 20.54 7.33
N VAL A 820 2.73 20.74 6.69
CA VAL A 820 1.43 20.73 7.36
C VAL A 820 1.16 19.38 8.01
N VAL A 821 1.41 18.28 7.30
CA VAL A 821 1.29 16.93 7.86
C VAL A 821 2.24 16.76 9.04
N ALA A 822 3.52 17.09 8.90
CA ALA A 822 4.53 16.88 9.96
C ALA A 822 4.22 17.65 11.25
N THR A 823 3.68 18.87 11.14
CA THR A 823 3.40 19.76 12.29
C THR A 823 2.07 19.50 12.99
N SER A 824 1.19 18.66 12.43
CA SER A 824 -0.19 18.49 12.91
C SER A 824 -0.53 17.13 13.53
N ARG A 825 0.48 16.28 13.78
CA ARG A 825 0.30 14.90 14.28
C ARG A 825 0.33 14.77 15.80
N ALA A 826 0.93 15.73 16.50
CA ALA A 826 1.07 15.71 17.95
C ALA A 826 -0.21 16.18 18.66
N ARG A 827 -0.58 15.51 19.75
CA ARG A 827 -1.69 15.95 20.62
C ARG A 827 -1.20 16.76 21.82
N CYS A 828 -0.15 16.30 22.49
CA CYS A 828 0.33 16.85 23.76
C CYS A 828 1.73 17.47 23.66
N GLY A 829 2.65 16.85 22.91
CA GLY A 829 4.04 17.30 22.81
C GLY A 829 4.62 17.19 21.41
N PHE A 830 5.32 18.24 20.96
CA PHE A 830 5.95 18.28 19.64
C PHE A 830 7.38 18.80 19.72
N TYR A 831 8.34 18.00 19.24
CA TYR A 831 9.77 18.29 19.33
C TYR A 831 10.42 18.11 17.96
N ILE A 832 11.02 19.19 17.44
CA ILE A 832 11.76 19.17 16.17
C ILE A 832 13.25 19.07 16.45
N PHE A 833 13.93 18.17 15.74
CA PHE A 833 15.38 18.04 15.69
C PHE A 833 15.83 18.39 14.28
N GLY A 834 16.64 19.42 14.13
CA GLY A 834 17.10 19.81 12.80
C GLY A 834 17.67 21.20 12.70
N ASN A 835 18.45 21.41 11.63
CA ASN A 835 19.08 22.69 11.33
C ASN A 835 18.09 23.67 10.65
N ALA A 836 17.54 24.61 11.42
CA ALA A 836 16.64 25.64 10.89
C ALA A 836 17.29 26.47 9.77
N GLN A 837 18.59 26.77 9.87
CA GLN A 837 19.30 27.55 8.86
C GLN A 837 19.37 26.82 7.51
N SER A 838 19.60 25.50 7.52
CA SER A 838 19.63 24.69 6.29
C SER A 838 18.28 24.70 5.57
N VAL A 839 17.19 24.71 6.33
CA VAL A 839 15.83 24.73 5.77
C VAL A 839 15.44 26.13 5.28
N LEU A 840 15.82 27.19 6.01
CA LEU A 840 15.46 28.59 5.68
C LEU A 840 16.33 29.20 4.58
N GLN A 841 17.59 28.78 4.44
CA GLN A 841 18.55 29.31 3.45
C GLN A 841 18.71 28.41 2.22
N GLY A 842 18.03 27.26 2.20
CA GLY A 842 18.12 26.26 1.14
C GLY A 842 17.54 26.74 -0.19
N ASN A 843 16.22 27.00 -0.25
CA ASN A 843 15.57 27.59 -1.43
C ASN A 843 14.35 28.46 -1.03
N SER A 844 13.82 29.23 -2.00
CA SER A 844 12.73 30.19 -1.77
C SER A 844 11.45 29.52 -1.27
N ARG A 845 11.09 28.37 -1.83
CA ARG A 845 9.88 27.60 -1.46
C ARG A 845 9.94 27.10 -0.02
N SER A 846 11.04 26.45 0.35
CA SER A 846 11.29 25.98 1.73
C SER A 846 11.27 27.14 2.72
N ARG A 847 11.86 28.28 2.35
CA ARG A 847 11.82 29.49 3.18
C ARG A 847 10.40 29.98 3.41
N GLN A 848 9.57 30.08 2.37
CA GLN A 848 8.19 30.56 2.48
C GLN A 848 7.36 29.73 3.46
N THR A 849 7.57 28.40 3.48
CA THR A 849 6.90 27.48 4.40
C THR A 849 7.48 27.58 5.82
N TRP A 850 8.77 27.27 5.98
CA TRP A 850 9.37 27.07 7.28
C TRP A 850 9.69 28.36 8.03
N GLU A 851 9.77 29.51 7.35
CA GLU A 851 9.90 30.80 8.03
C GLU A 851 8.66 31.10 8.88
N LYS A 852 7.47 30.77 8.38
CA LYS A 852 6.21 30.92 9.13
C LYS A 852 6.20 30.01 10.36
N VAL A 853 6.55 28.74 10.17
CA VAL A 853 6.63 27.73 11.24
C VAL A 853 7.65 28.15 12.30
N PHE A 854 8.86 28.53 11.88
CA PHE A 854 9.93 28.96 12.78
C PHE A 854 9.52 30.19 13.60
N LYS A 855 8.86 31.17 12.99
CA LYS A 855 8.29 32.32 13.71
C LYS A 855 7.25 31.91 14.76
N ALA A 856 6.41 30.90 14.48
CA ALA A 856 5.43 30.38 15.44
C ALA A 856 6.08 29.66 16.66
N PHE A 857 7.31 29.16 16.53
CA PHE A 857 8.06 28.63 17.68
C PHE A 857 8.55 29.75 18.63
N GLY A 858 8.75 30.97 18.12
CA GLY A 858 9.18 32.12 18.92
C GLY A 858 10.47 31.84 19.71
N LYS A 859 10.43 31.96 21.04
CA LYS A 859 11.57 31.68 21.93
C LYS A 859 11.80 30.19 22.22
N ARG A 860 10.95 29.28 21.73
CA ARG A 860 10.99 27.84 22.03
C ARG A 860 11.95 27.07 21.12
N THR A 861 13.16 27.62 20.95
CA THR A 861 14.17 27.04 20.06
C THR A 861 15.57 27.36 20.57
N GLY A 862 16.53 26.47 20.30
CA GLY A 862 17.93 26.66 20.66
C GLY A 862 18.78 25.41 20.47
N SER A 863 20.08 25.53 20.69
CA SER A 863 21.05 24.43 20.63
C SER A 863 21.10 23.56 21.88
N MET A 864 20.23 23.86 22.85
CA MET A 864 20.09 23.11 24.10
C MET A 864 18.64 22.69 24.25
N LEU A 865 18.40 21.40 24.51
CA LEU A 865 17.09 20.85 24.83
C LEU A 865 16.88 20.91 26.35
N PRO A 866 15.95 21.72 26.87
CA PRO A 866 15.68 21.80 28.30
C PRO A 866 14.86 20.59 28.76
N THR A 867 15.45 19.77 29.61
CA THR A 867 14.77 18.67 30.32
C THR A 867 14.53 19.08 31.77
N ALA A 868 13.45 18.63 32.39
CA ALA A 868 13.13 18.99 33.77
C ALA A 868 12.91 17.75 34.63
N CYS A 869 13.57 17.73 35.78
CA CYS A 869 13.39 16.69 36.77
C CYS A 869 12.03 16.82 37.47
N ALA A 870 11.16 15.82 37.33
CA ALA A 870 9.86 15.82 38.01
C ALA A 870 9.95 15.80 39.54
N THR A 871 11.03 15.22 40.09
CA THR A 871 11.24 15.08 41.54
C THR A 871 11.85 16.33 42.19
N HIS A 872 12.78 17.00 41.49
CA HIS A 872 13.58 18.09 42.06
C HIS A 872 13.31 19.47 41.42
N GLY A 873 12.56 19.54 40.31
CA GLY A 873 12.30 20.79 39.58
C GLY A 873 13.51 21.36 38.84
N ASN A 874 14.67 20.70 38.91
CA ASN A 874 15.90 21.14 38.24
C ASN A 874 15.79 20.99 36.72
N ILE A 875 16.23 22.01 35.99
CA ILE A 875 16.33 22.01 34.54
C ILE A 875 17.74 21.56 34.14
N THR A 876 17.84 20.55 33.28
CA THR A 876 19.09 20.07 32.69
C THR A 876 19.05 20.30 31.17
N ASN A 877 20.06 20.99 30.65
CA ASN A 877 20.16 21.31 29.22
C ASN A 877 21.02 20.25 28.51
N ILE A 878 20.46 19.63 27.48
CA ILE A 878 21.14 18.62 26.64
C ILE A 878 21.55 19.27 25.32
N SER A 879 22.82 19.20 24.97
CA SER A 879 23.38 19.84 23.77
C SER A 879 23.97 18.85 22.76
N GLN A 880 24.49 17.72 23.22
CA GLN A 880 25.05 16.66 22.40
C GLN A 880 24.49 15.29 22.83
N PRO A 881 24.50 14.26 21.96
CA PRO A 881 24.04 12.92 22.32
C PRO A 881 24.72 12.33 23.55
N GLU A 882 26.00 12.64 23.78
CA GLU A 882 26.78 12.16 24.93
C GLU A 882 26.28 12.75 26.26
N ASP A 883 25.59 13.90 26.23
CA ASP A 883 25.00 14.49 27.44
C ASP A 883 23.89 13.60 28.04
N TRP A 884 23.33 12.65 27.28
CA TRP A 884 22.35 11.70 27.80
C TRP A 884 22.96 10.70 28.79
N ASP A 885 24.25 10.36 28.68
CA ASP A 885 24.94 9.48 29.63
C ASP A 885 25.12 10.15 31.00
N HIS A 886 24.95 11.47 31.01
CA HIS A 886 25.18 12.37 32.10
C HIS A 886 23.89 12.82 32.81
N VAL A 887 22.74 12.43 32.27
CA VAL A 887 21.42 12.65 32.85
C VAL A 887 20.87 11.33 33.35
N SER A 888 20.63 11.26 34.66
CA SER A 888 20.02 10.08 35.25
C SER A 888 18.53 10.01 34.90
N ALA A 889 17.92 8.84 35.08
CA ALA A 889 16.55 8.56 34.67
C ALA A 889 15.48 9.54 35.22
N GLY A 890 15.78 10.27 36.31
CA GLY A 890 14.89 11.29 36.86
C GLY A 890 15.13 12.71 36.33
N GLY A 891 16.09 12.94 35.42
CA GLY A 891 16.27 14.23 34.72
C GLY A 891 17.19 15.26 35.38
N CYS A 892 17.89 14.93 36.46
CA CYS A 892 18.94 15.79 37.02
C CYS A 892 19.98 14.99 37.82
N ARG A 893 21.11 15.61 38.20
CA ARG A 893 22.18 14.94 38.95
C ARG A 893 22.05 15.03 40.47
N SER A 894 21.00 15.66 40.98
CA SER A 894 20.78 15.80 42.42
C SER A 894 20.67 14.44 43.11
N ARG A 895 21.10 14.37 44.36
CA ARG A 895 20.82 13.21 45.21
C ARG A 895 19.31 13.09 45.38
N CYS A 896 18.80 11.86 45.34
CA CYS A 896 17.38 11.62 45.59
C CYS A 896 17.08 11.94 47.06
N ASN A 897 16.19 12.90 47.30
CA ASN A 897 15.79 13.29 48.66
C ASN A 897 14.61 12.45 49.21
N GLU A 898 14.17 11.42 48.48
CA GLU A 898 13.05 10.57 48.87
C GLU A 898 13.46 9.42 49.80
N MET A 899 12.49 8.92 50.57
CA MET A 899 12.64 7.76 51.43
C MET A 899 12.29 6.49 50.66
N CYS A 900 13.15 5.48 50.74
CA CYS A 900 12.87 4.16 50.17
C CYS A 900 11.68 3.48 50.89
N PRO A 901 11.03 2.45 50.30
CA PRO A 901 9.85 1.78 50.87
C PRO A 901 10.03 1.22 52.30
N ASN A 902 11.28 0.98 52.72
CA ASN A 902 11.63 0.53 54.06
C ASN A 902 12.10 1.65 55.01
N GLY A 903 11.93 2.92 54.65
CA GLY A 903 12.06 4.05 55.56
C GLY A 903 13.47 4.59 55.76
N HIS A 904 14.39 4.43 54.80
CA HIS A 904 15.71 5.08 54.83
C HIS A 904 15.87 6.05 53.65
N PRO A 905 16.73 7.08 53.76
CA PRO A 905 16.98 8.01 52.65
C PRO A 905 17.59 7.27 51.46
N CYS A 906 17.16 7.62 50.25
CA CYS A 906 17.73 7.08 49.03
C CYS A 906 19.17 7.57 48.86
N THR A 907 20.10 6.65 48.59
CA THR A 907 21.52 6.98 48.36
C THR A 907 21.84 7.14 46.87
N ALA A 908 20.88 6.85 45.99
CA ALA A 908 21.06 6.99 44.56
C ALA A 908 20.97 8.46 44.11
N ARG A 909 21.54 8.74 42.94
CA ARG A 909 21.22 9.96 42.19
C ARG A 909 19.77 9.91 41.72
N CYS A 910 19.20 11.05 41.39
CA CYS A 910 17.82 11.17 40.92
C CYS A 910 17.46 10.08 39.90
N HIS A 911 16.38 9.35 40.12
CA HIS A 911 15.99 8.21 39.31
C HIS A 911 14.51 8.27 38.98
N ALA A 912 14.10 7.53 37.95
CA ALA A 912 12.70 7.36 37.59
C ALA A 912 11.89 6.78 38.77
N ARG A 913 10.65 7.24 38.89
CA ARG A 913 9.72 6.85 39.97
C ARG A 913 8.75 5.79 39.46
N GLU A 914 9.24 4.64 39.01
CA GLU A 914 8.35 3.51 38.73
C GLU A 914 7.88 2.89 40.05
N LYS A 915 6.55 2.76 40.22
CA LYS A 915 5.93 2.04 41.33
C LYS A 915 6.38 0.58 41.26
N GLY A 916 7.41 0.22 42.04
CA GLY A 916 7.80 -1.17 42.30
C GLY A 916 9.22 -1.58 41.89
N HIS A 917 10.00 -0.74 41.20
CA HIS A 917 11.30 -1.16 40.64
C HIS A 917 12.53 -0.37 41.07
N VAL A 918 12.47 0.36 42.19
CA VAL A 918 13.70 0.82 42.85
C VAL A 918 14.19 -0.31 43.74
N VAL A 919 14.98 -1.23 43.17
CA VAL A 919 15.79 -2.16 43.96
C VAL A 919 16.85 -1.33 44.66
N CYS A 920 16.55 -0.88 45.87
CA CYS A 920 17.57 -0.31 46.70
C CYS A 920 18.48 -1.48 47.15
N GLY A 921 19.68 -1.55 46.57
CA GLY A 921 20.68 -2.58 46.90
C GLY A 921 21.20 -2.51 48.34
N SER A 922 20.75 -1.51 49.13
CA SER A 922 21.02 -1.42 50.55
C SER A 922 20.20 -2.47 51.30
N LYS A 923 20.80 -3.07 52.34
CA LYS A 923 20.12 -4.04 53.21
C LYS A 923 18.89 -3.39 53.85
N CYS A 924 17.78 -4.14 53.91
CA CYS A 924 16.57 -3.65 54.55
C CYS A 924 16.86 -3.35 56.04
N PRO A 925 16.63 -2.12 56.50
CA PRO A 925 16.89 -1.75 57.90
C PRO A 925 15.80 -2.28 58.85
N LYS A 926 14.72 -2.88 58.34
CA LYS A 926 13.61 -3.39 59.15
C LYS A 926 14.05 -4.58 59.99
N THR A 927 13.72 -4.50 61.28
CA THR A 927 13.71 -5.65 62.18
C THR A 927 12.36 -6.35 62.03
N LEU A 928 12.40 -7.67 61.82
CA LEU A 928 11.21 -8.50 61.64
C LEU A 928 10.52 -8.74 62.98
N ALA A 929 9.26 -9.20 62.96
CA ALA A 929 8.51 -9.52 64.18
C ALA A 929 9.20 -10.58 65.08
N CYS A 930 10.06 -11.42 64.50
CA CYS A 930 10.91 -12.37 65.23
C CYS A 930 12.17 -11.75 65.85
N GLY A 931 12.34 -10.43 65.79
CA GLY A 931 13.50 -9.70 66.36
C GLY A 931 14.75 -9.68 65.49
N HIS A 932 14.81 -10.47 64.41
CA HIS A 932 15.97 -10.50 63.51
C HIS A 932 15.94 -9.38 62.47
N LYS A 933 17.12 -8.89 62.09
CA LYS A 933 17.25 -7.97 60.95
C LYS A 933 16.89 -8.68 59.66
N CYS A 934 16.12 -7.99 58.82
CA CYS A 934 15.77 -8.49 57.50
C CYS A 934 17.04 -8.76 56.67
N GLY A 935 17.12 -9.96 56.08
CA GLY A 935 18.20 -10.34 55.17
C GLY A 935 17.97 -9.92 53.72
N ALA A 936 16.78 -9.42 53.40
CA ALA A 936 16.43 -9.00 52.05
C ALA A 936 16.92 -7.58 51.74
N SER A 937 17.18 -7.31 50.47
CA SER A 937 17.45 -5.96 49.98
C SER A 937 16.21 -5.07 50.11
N CYS A 938 16.43 -3.77 50.25
CA CYS A 938 15.33 -2.84 50.42
C CYS A 938 14.42 -2.82 49.16
N GLY A 939 13.11 -2.93 49.37
CA GLY A 939 12.10 -3.13 48.31
C GLY A 939 11.62 -4.58 48.15
N HIS A 940 12.33 -5.58 48.67
CA HIS A 940 11.90 -6.99 48.64
C HIS A 940 11.11 -7.41 49.89
N VAL A 941 10.31 -8.47 49.75
CA VAL A 941 9.59 -9.09 50.87
C VAL A 941 10.59 -9.44 51.97
N CYS A 942 10.32 -8.91 53.15
CA CYS A 942 11.21 -9.03 54.28
C CYS A 942 11.34 -10.51 54.70
N ARG A 943 12.55 -11.07 54.59
CA ARG A 943 12.85 -12.45 54.96
C ARG A 943 13.81 -12.51 56.12
N CYS A 944 13.52 -13.41 57.04
CA CYS A 944 14.43 -13.73 58.12
C CYS A 944 15.54 -14.64 57.58
N PRO A 945 16.83 -14.26 57.68
CA PRO A 945 17.92 -15.15 57.30
C PRO A 945 17.97 -16.44 58.14
N GLN A 946 17.33 -16.43 59.31
CA GLN A 946 17.18 -17.58 60.22
C GLN A 946 15.94 -18.45 59.93
N GLY A 947 15.20 -18.20 58.84
CA GLY A 947 14.06 -19.04 58.42
C GLY A 947 12.80 -18.96 59.31
N CYS A 948 12.71 -18.02 60.24
CA CYS A 948 11.64 -17.93 61.25
C CYS A 948 10.21 -17.62 60.72
N GLY A 949 9.97 -17.70 59.41
CA GLY A 949 8.72 -17.32 58.74
C GLY A 949 7.93 -18.49 58.14
N GLY A 950 8.36 -19.74 58.33
CA GLY A 950 7.58 -20.91 57.91
C GLY A 950 6.72 -21.43 59.05
N ASN A 951 5.55 -20.83 59.27
CA ASN A 951 4.34 -21.41 59.92
C ASN A 951 3.52 -20.35 60.67
N GLN A 952 2.86 -19.44 59.97
CA GLN A 952 1.58 -18.87 60.44
C GLN A 952 0.73 -18.48 59.22
N ALA A 953 0.23 -19.51 58.53
CA ALA A 953 -0.92 -19.39 57.64
C ALA A 953 -1.94 -20.45 58.06
N ARG A 954 -2.63 -20.22 59.17
CA ARG A 954 -3.93 -20.83 59.41
C ARG A 954 -4.78 -19.97 60.33
N ALA A 955 -5.94 -19.60 59.80
CA ALA A 955 -7.17 -19.18 60.46
C ALA A 955 -7.53 -17.67 60.45
N LYS A 956 -8.54 -17.43 59.60
CA LYS A 956 -9.77 -16.64 59.81
C LYS A 956 -9.77 -15.14 59.48
N GLN A 957 -10.36 -14.89 58.31
CA GLN A 957 -11.26 -13.78 58.08
C GLN A 957 -12.27 -13.65 59.24
N THR A 958 -12.40 -12.45 59.80
CA THR A 958 -13.69 -11.86 60.20
C THR A 958 -13.54 -10.35 60.33
N GLY A 959 -14.31 -9.61 59.52
CA GLY A 959 -15.27 -8.63 60.01
C GLY A 959 -14.80 -7.33 60.67
N GLN A 960 -15.09 -6.24 59.95
CA GLN A 960 -15.74 -5.02 60.45
C GLN A 960 -14.92 -3.93 61.18
N THR A 961 -14.78 -2.81 60.44
CA THR A 961 -15.11 -1.42 60.82
C THR A 961 -14.60 -0.87 62.16
N VAL A 962 -13.86 0.24 62.12
CA VAL A 962 -14.36 1.61 62.37
C VAL A 962 -13.19 2.61 62.32
N LYS A 963 -13.50 3.80 61.80
CA LYS A 963 -12.71 5.03 61.75
C LYS A 963 -12.10 5.38 63.13
N THR A 964 -10.90 5.95 63.18
CA THR A 964 -10.69 7.38 63.50
C THR A 964 -9.21 7.76 63.66
N LYS A 965 -9.03 9.07 63.62
CA LYS A 965 -7.85 9.91 63.49
C LYS A 965 -6.79 9.76 64.60
N SER A 966 -5.64 10.31 64.23
CA SER A 966 -4.74 11.22 64.97
C SER A 966 -3.57 10.68 65.80
N SER A 967 -2.42 11.23 65.40
CA SER A 967 -1.35 11.84 66.21
C SER A 967 -0.34 10.96 66.95
N ALA A 968 0.89 11.12 66.45
CA ALA A 968 2.12 11.49 67.18
C ALA A 968 2.86 10.44 68.03
N SER A 969 4.16 10.31 67.69
CA SER A 969 5.36 10.03 68.52
C SER A 969 5.29 8.82 69.49
N THR A 970 6.27 7.92 69.57
CA THR A 970 7.70 8.17 69.80
C THR A 970 8.47 6.84 69.64
N THR A 971 9.72 6.92 69.18
CA THR A 971 10.81 5.91 69.22
C THR A 971 11.18 5.47 70.65
N PRO A 972 12.21 4.61 70.92
CA PRO A 972 12.96 3.57 70.15
C PRO A 972 12.99 2.22 70.97
N THR A 973 13.73 1.13 70.72
CA THR A 973 15.20 0.91 70.73
C THR A 973 15.46 -0.61 70.57
N SER A 974 16.44 -1.00 69.73
CA SER A 974 17.66 -1.80 70.05
C SER A 974 17.45 -3.33 70.15
N GLU A 975 18.07 -4.17 69.32
CA GLU A 975 19.46 -4.71 69.38
C GLU A 975 19.34 -6.27 69.34
N ARG A 976 20.22 -7.15 68.82
CA ARG A 976 21.58 -7.11 68.25
C ARG A 976 21.97 -8.54 67.76
N SER A 977 22.88 -8.62 66.77
CA SER A 977 24.00 -9.62 66.63
C SER A 977 23.76 -11.14 66.41
N LEU A 978 24.61 -11.98 65.77
CA LEU A 978 25.99 -11.97 65.21
C LEU A 978 26.18 -13.30 64.40
N THR A 979 26.69 -13.28 63.14
CA THR A 979 27.99 -13.86 62.61
C THR A 979 28.06 -15.38 62.34
N VAL A 980 28.90 -16.00 61.47
CA VAL A 980 30.31 -15.85 60.97
C VAL A 980 30.40 -16.69 59.64
N SER A 981 30.88 -16.18 58.49
CA SER A 981 32.24 -16.31 57.85
C SER A 981 32.42 -17.54 56.93
N LEU A 982 33.34 -17.69 55.94
CA LEU A 982 34.45 -16.94 55.32
C LEU A 982 34.94 -17.79 54.11
N HIS A 983 35.47 -17.18 53.02
CA HIS A 983 36.85 -17.37 52.50
C HIS A 983 37.05 -16.80 51.08
N ALA A 984 38.23 -16.23 50.86
CA ALA A 984 38.72 -15.55 49.67
C ALA A 984 39.99 -16.25 49.11
N ARG A 985 40.40 -15.93 47.87
CA ARG A 985 41.83 -15.88 47.44
C ARG A 985 42.01 -15.18 46.08
N ASN A 986 43.09 -14.39 46.00
CA ASN A 986 43.64 -13.64 44.85
C ASN A 986 44.74 -14.45 44.11
N SER A 987 45.09 -14.07 42.87
CA SER A 987 46.48 -13.71 42.45
C SER A 987 46.66 -13.39 40.93
N THR A 988 47.43 -12.32 40.65
CA THR A 988 48.47 -12.03 39.60
C THR A 988 48.40 -12.73 38.23
N GLY A 989 48.67 -12.15 37.04
CA GLY A 989 49.52 -11.03 36.59
C GLY A 989 50.59 -11.56 35.59
N ASN A 990 50.54 -11.18 34.29
CA ASN A 990 51.71 -11.05 33.38
C ASN A 990 51.34 -10.63 31.94
N GLY A 991 52.17 -9.78 31.33
CA GLY A 991 52.01 -9.27 29.95
C GLY A 991 52.92 -9.94 28.91
N ARG A 992 52.77 -9.53 27.64
CA ARG A 992 53.79 -9.64 26.58
C ARG A 992 53.51 -8.69 25.41
N GLN A 993 54.58 -8.02 24.98
CA GLN A 993 54.71 -7.16 23.79
C GLN A 993 54.81 -7.99 22.49
N ALA A 994 54.46 -7.37 21.36
CA ALA A 994 55.12 -7.56 20.07
C ALA A 994 55.01 -6.28 19.21
N LYS A 995 56.04 -6.04 18.41
CA LYS A 995 56.45 -4.77 17.78
C LYS A 995 56.28 -4.81 16.25
N LEU A 996 56.14 -3.60 15.68
CA LEU A 996 56.71 -3.06 14.42
C LEU A 996 56.39 -3.68 13.04
N GLY A 997 56.01 -2.76 12.13
CA GLY A 997 56.24 -2.86 10.68
C GLY A 997 55.74 -1.60 9.97
N ALA A 998 56.66 -0.78 9.44
CA ALA A 998 56.38 0.49 8.77
C ALA A 998 56.97 0.52 7.34
N ARG A 999 56.41 1.41 6.51
CA ARG A 999 56.86 2.00 5.23
C ARG A 999 56.56 1.22 3.93
N THR A 1000 55.87 1.91 3.01
CA THR A 1000 56.47 2.52 1.80
C THR A 1000 55.59 3.63 1.21
N LYS A 1001 56.23 4.75 0.82
CA LYS A 1001 55.68 5.84 0.00
C LYS A 1001 55.93 5.52 -1.48
N VAL A 1002 54.98 5.82 -2.37
CA VAL A 1002 55.23 6.16 -3.79
C VAL A 1002 54.25 7.27 -4.19
N GLY A 1003 54.78 8.33 -4.80
CA GLY A 1003 54.04 9.47 -5.37
C GLY A 1003 53.72 9.28 -6.86
N PRO A 1004 53.34 10.35 -7.60
CA PRO A 1004 52.09 10.40 -8.34
C PRO A 1004 52.23 10.16 -9.85
N ALA A 1005 51.13 9.77 -10.51
CA ALA A 1005 50.98 9.86 -11.96
C ALA A 1005 49.66 10.57 -12.29
N ALA A 1006 49.79 11.70 -12.97
CA ALA A 1006 48.69 12.45 -13.55
C ALA A 1006 48.26 11.80 -14.88
N SER A 1007 46.94 11.70 -15.11
CA SER A 1007 46.40 11.61 -16.47
C SER A 1007 44.98 12.18 -16.49
N SER A 1008 44.89 13.34 -17.14
CA SER A 1008 43.74 13.96 -17.77
C SER A 1008 42.51 13.08 -18.02
N SER A 1009 41.38 13.47 -17.44
CA SER A 1009 40.04 13.11 -17.91
C SER A 1009 39.21 14.38 -18.05
N GLY A 1010 38.84 14.72 -19.28
CA GLY A 1010 37.99 15.86 -19.59
C GLY A 1010 36.64 15.72 -18.87
N HIS A 1011 36.27 16.76 -18.13
CA HIS A 1011 34.92 16.91 -17.59
C HIS A 1011 33.96 17.19 -18.75
N ILE A 1012 33.27 16.16 -19.23
CA ILE A 1012 31.95 16.35 -19.84
C ILE A 1012 30.99 16.59 -18.68
N ARG A 1013 30.52 17.84 -18.57
CA ARG A 1013 29.53 18.29 -17.60
C ARG A 1013 28.18 17.70 -18.02
N TYR A 1014 27.71 16.67 -17.32
CA TYR A 1014 26.32 16.25 -17.41
C TYR A 1014 25.48 17.23 -16.60
N GLN A 1015 24.55 17.91 -17.27
CA GLN A 1015 23.54 18.76 -16.63
C GLN A 1015 22.61 17.86 -15.82
N THR A 1016 22.45 18.15 -14.53
CA THR A 1016 21.47 17.49 -13.67
C THR A 1016 20.09 18.12 -13.85
N SER A 1017 19.03 17.45 -13.41
CA SER A 1017 17.66 17.97 -13.42
C SER A 1017 17.51 19.34 -12.71
N ASP A 1018 18.46 19.68 -11.84
CA ASP A 1018 18.49 20.93 -11.10
C ASP A 1018 19.03 22.11 -11.93
N ASP A 1019 19.86 21.87 -12.96
CA ASP A 1019 20.37 22.95 -13.84
C ASP A 1019 19.29 23.51 -14.78
N LEU A 1020 18.23 22.74 -15.04
CA LEU A 1020 17.06 23.17 -15.81
C LEU A 1020 16.14 24.12 -15.02
N LEU A 1021 16.23 24.14 -13.68
CA LEU A 1021 15.43 25.02 -12.83
C LEU A 1021 15.94 26.48 -12.82
N GLU A 1022 17.23 26.72 -13.07
CA GLU A 1022 17.77 28.09 -13.12
C GLU A 1022 17.58 28.76 -14.50
N GLN A 1023 17.57 28.00 -15.59
CA GLN A 1023 17.49 28.55 -16.94
C GLN A 1023 16.11 29.11 -17.30
N GLY A 1024 15.03 28.65 -16.64
CA GLY A 1024 13.68 29.18 -16.83
C GLY A 1024 13.38 30.52 -16.14
N ALA A 1025 14.17 30.90 -15.12
CA ALA A 1025 13.88 32.09 -14.31
C ALA A 1025 14.47 33.39 -14.89
N HIS A 1026 15.43 33.32 -15.81
CA HIS A 1026 16.13 34.49 -16.34
C HIS A 1026 15.45 35.19 -17.52
N HIS A 1027 14.37 34.62 -18.08
CA HIS A 1027 13.71 35.20 -19.27
C HIS A 1027 12.44 36.02 -19.00
N PHE A 1028 12.09 36.27 -17.74
CA PHE A 1028 10.83 36.97 -17.40
C PHE A 1028 10.99 38.36 -16.77
N PHE A 1029 12.21 38.81 -16.46
CA PHE A 1029 12.46 40.16 -15.88
C PHE A 1029 13.14 41.10 -16.86
N ALA A 1030 12.53 41.31 -18.03
CA ALA A 1030 12.84 42.44 -18.90
C ALA A 1030 11.64 42.82 -19.76
N LYS A 1031 10.69 43.56 -19.16
CA LYS A 1031 9.84 44.61 -19.77
C LYS A 1031 8.51 44.73 -19.03
N ARG A 1032 8.40 45.77 -18.19
CA ARG A 1032 7.26 46.70 -18.15
C ARG A 1032 7.48 47.70 -17.00
N ASN A 1033 8.10 48.83 -17.33
CA ASN A 1033 7.92 50.09 -16.61
C ASN A 1033 7.12 51.02 -17.52
N GLY A 1034 6.17 51.75 -16.93
CA GLY A 1034 5.28 52.74 -17.56
C GLY A 1034 3.90 52.66 -16.90
N ALA A 1035 3.68 53.35 -15.77
CA ALA A 1035 3.22 54.75 -15.69
C ALA A 1035 1.75 54.94 -16.15
N MET A 1036 0.84 55.24 -15.22
CA MET A 1036 0.05 56.49 -15.22
C MET A 1036 -0.89 56.60 -14.02
N ASP A 1037 -1.06 57.85 -13.60
CA ASP A 1037 -1.87 58.40 -12.52
C ASP A 1037 -3.40 58.32 -12.73
N GLY A 1038 -4.16 58.56 -11.66
CA GLY A 1038 -5.33 59.45 -11.78
C GLY A 1038 -6.65 59.06 -11.11
N LEU A 1039 -6.88 59.62 -9.91
CA LEU A 1039 -8.00 60.53 -9.55
C LEU A 1039 -9.46 60.05 -9.30
N TYR A 1040 -9.98 60.57 -8.17
CA TYR A 1040 -11.34 61.04 -7.80
C TYR A 1040 -12.41 60.02 -7.33
N GLU A 1041 -12.85 60.10 -6.06
CA GLU A 1041 -14.08 60.76 -5.50
C GLU A 1041 -15.37 59.98 -5.79
N SER A 1042 -16.44 59.93 -4.99
CA SER A 1042 -16.83 60.33 -3.63
C SER A 1042 -18.26 59.77 -3.41
N ASP A 1043 -18.78 59.92 -2.18
CA ASP A 1043 -20.21 59.98 -1.79
C ASP A 1043 -21.01 58.66 -1.66
N ALA A 1044 -21.46 58.31 -0.44
CA ALA A 1044 -22.65 58.79 0.31
C ALA A 1044 -23.91 58.01 -0.12
N SER A 1045 -24.88 57.60 0.70
CA SER A 1045 -25.31 57.90 2.07
C SER A 1045 -26.44 56.93 2.47
N THR A 1046 -26.72 56.80 3.78
CA THR A 1046 -28.06 56.67 4.44
C THR A 1046 -28.98 55.48 4.12
N SER A 1047 -29.82 54.93 5.00
CA SER A 1047 -30.12 55.06 6.44
C SER A 1047 -31.18 54.00 6.80
N ASP A 1048 -31.44 53.88 8.11
CA ASP A 1048 -32.70 53.45 8.78
C ASP A 1048 -32.96 51.99 9.18
N LEU A 1049 -32.55 51.71 10.43
CA LEU A 1049 -33.36 51.60 11.66
C LEU A 1049 -34.70 50.82 11.67
N GLY A 1050 -34.81 49.95 12.68
CA GLY A 1050 -36.06 49.39 13.20
C GLY A 1050 -35.81 48.42 14.37
N GLU A 1051 -35.95 48.93 15.60
CA GLU A 1051 -35.70 48.30 16.91
C GLU A 1051 -36.79 47.34 17.45
N GLU A 1052 -36.33 46.44 18.34
CA GLU A 1052 -36.89 45.89 19.61
C GLU A 1052 -38.39 45.46 19.72
N LEU A 1053 -38.75 44.35 20.40
CA LEU A 1053 -38.82 44.25 21.86
C LEU A 1053 -39.11 42.81 22.37
N LEU A 1054 -38.58 42.52 23.57
CA LEU A 1054 -38.84 41.37 24.44
C LEU A 1054 -40.27 41.33 25.00
N ILE A 1055 -40.75 40.15 25.45
CA ILE A 1055 -41.43 39.92 26.75
C ILE A 1055 -41.54 38.40 27.03
N SER A 1056 -41.21 38.03 28.27
CA SER A 1056 -41.42 36.73 28.93
C SER A 1056 -42.84 36.58 29.49
N LEU A 1057 -43.37 35.35 29.68
CA LEU A 1057 -44.22 34.96 30.83
C LEU A 1057 -44.58 33.44 30.79
N THR A 1058 -44.45 32.78 31.94
CA THR A 1058 -44.89 31.41 32.30
C THR A 1058 -46.15 31.46 33.18
N PRO A 1059 -46.75 30.33 33.66
CA PRO A 1059 -47.44 29.20 33.01
C PRO A 1059 -48.92 29.06 33.52
N PRO A 1060 -49.66 27.97 33.20
CA PRO A 1060 -50.32 27.23 34.30
C PRO A 1060 -50.26 25.69 34.20
N LYS A 1061 -50.51 25.05 35.34
CA LYS A 1061 -50.42 23.61 35.65
C LYS A 1061 -51.73 22.86 35.33
N THR A 1062 -51.63 21.63 34.84
CA THR A 1062 -52.54 20.51 35.19
C THR A 1062 -51.82 19.15 35.17
N LYS A 1063 -52.19 18.29 36.14
CA LYS A 1063 -51.75 16.89 36.38
C LYS A 1063 -52.40 15.97 35.31
N THR A 1064 -51.96 14.76 34.93
CA THR A 1064 -51.47 13.59 35.68
C THR A 1064 -51.04 12.45 34.72
N SER A 1065 -50.21 11.55 35.26
CA SER A 1065 -49.96 10.13 34.90
C SER A 1065 -48.93 9.79 33.81
N SER A 1066 -47.89 9.10 34.28
CA SER A 1066 -46.74 8.53 33.55
C SER A 1066 -47.07 7.21 32.86
N PRO A 1067 -46.32 6.87 31.81
CA PRO A 1067 -45.43 5.71 31.89
C PRO A 1067 -43.97 6.08 31.60
N LYS A 1068 -43.05 5.41 32.29
CA LYS A 1068 -41.60 5.66 32.33
C LYS A 1068 -40.99 5.76 30.93
N SER A 1069 -40.39 6.91 30.61
CA SER A 1069 -39.72 7.14 29.33
C SER A 1069 -38.30 6.55 29.30
N LEU A 1070 -37.93 6.08 28.12
CA LEU A 1070 -36.62 5.51 27.74
C LEU A 1070 -35.43 6.49 27.85
N ALA A 1071 -35.66 7.75 28.23
CA ALA A 1071 -34.61 8.75 28.45
C ALA A 1071 -33.76 8.50 29.70
N SER A 1072 -34.24 7.69 30.65
CA SER A 1072 -33.50 7.33 31.88
C SER A 1072 -32.43 6.23 31.69
N LYS A 1073 -32.30 5.67 30.48
CA LYS A 1073 -31.25 4.68 30.14
C LYS A 1073 -29.91 5.28 29.71
N TRP A 1074 -29.83 6.60 29.51
CA TRP A 1074 -28.66 7.26 28.88
C TRP A 1074 -28.12 8.43 29.72
N SER A 1075 -27.73 8.17 30.97
CA SER A 1075 -26.91 9.14 31.72
C SER A 1075 -25.43 8.87 31.50
N LEU A 1076 -24.64 9.94 31.32
CA LEU A 1076 -23.18 9.91 31.22
C LEU A 1076 -22.53 9.16 32.39
N GLU A 1077 -23.13 9.20 33.57
CA GLU A 1077 -22.72 8.45 34.77
C GLU A 1077 -22.82 6.92 34.56
N ARG A 1078 -23.81 6.44 33.81
CA ARG A 1078 -24.05 5.01 33.56
C ARG A 1078 -23.20 4.48 32.41
N VAL A 1079 -22.90 5.34 31.43
CA VAL A 1079 -21.92 5.07 30.37
C VAL A 1079 -20.52 5.00 30.96
N ARG A 1080 -20.15 5.91 31.87
CA ARG A 1080 -18.91 5.83 32.65
C ARG A 1080 -18.83 4.55 33.50
N ARG A 1081 -19.93 4.15 34.16
CA ARG A 1081 -19.96 2.86 34.90
C ARG A 1081 -19.91 1.63 33.99
N MET A 1082 -20.41 1.70 32.76
CA MET A 1082 -20.24 0.61 31.77
C MET A 1082 -18.83 0.58 31.19
N ASP A 1083 -18.19 1.73 30.96
CA ASP A 1083 -16.80 1.83 30.53
C ASP A 1083 -15.83 1.41 31.65
N GLU A 1084 -16.13 1.73 32.91
CA GLU A 1084 -15.40 1.22 34.09
C GLU A 1084 -15.64 -0.28 34.30
N ALA A 1085 -16.86 -0.79 34.04
CA ALA A 1085 -17.16 -2.22 34.10
C ALA A 1085 -16.54 -3.02 32.93
N LEU A 1086 -16.42 -2.42 31.74
CA LEU A 1086 -15.73 -2.99 30.58
C LEU A 1086 -14.20 -2.93 30.77
N GLY A 1087 -13.69 -1.87 31.41
CA GLY A 1087 -12.29 -1.77 31.83
C GLY A 1087 -11.93 -2.79 32.92
N HIS A 1088 -12.87 -3.12 33.81
CA HIS A 1088 -12.69 -4.21 34.78
C HIS A 1088 -12.88 -5.61 34.17
N ALA A 1089 -13.80 -5.81 33.21
CA ALA A 1089 -13.93 -7.07 32.48
C ALA A 1089 -12.70 -7.37 31.59
N GLN A 1090 -12.07 -6.35 30.99
CA GLN A 1090 -10.81 -6.47 30.25
C GLN A 1090 -9.56 -6.64 31.15
N ALA A 1091 -9.69 -6.32 32.45
CA ALA A 1091 -8.65 -6.58 33.45
C ALA A 1091 -8.81 -8.00 34.06
N ASP A 1092 -10.03 -8.49 34.23
CA ASP A 1092 -10.31 -9.83 34.75
C ASP A 1092 -10.08 -10.93 33.68
N GLU A 1093 -10.24 -10.65 32.39
CA GLU A 1093 -9.80 -11.53 31.29
C GLU A 1093 -8.26 -11.65 31.16
N ARG A 1094 -7.49 -10.81 31.88
CA ARG A 1094 -6.02 -10.94 31.96
C ARG A 1094 -5.54 -11.74 33.17
N SER A 1095 -6.45 -12.41 33.90
CA SER A 1095 -6.10 -13.23 35.08
C SER A 1095 -6.51 -14.71 34.99
N SER A 1096 -7.04 -15.17 33.85
CA SER A 1096 -7.07 -16.60 33.53
C SER A 1096 -5.91 -16.93 32.60
N GLU A 1097 -4.83 -17.47 33.19
CA GLU A 1097 -3.83 -18.21 32.44
C GLU A 1097 -4.51 -19.39 31.74
N SER A 1098 -4.87 -19.20 30.46
CA SER A 1098 -4.91 -20.34 29.55
C SER A 1098 -3.46 -20.64 29.19
N LEU A 1099 -2.98 -21.77 29.72
CA LEU A 1099 -1.71 -22.37 29.32
C LEU A 1099 -1.61 -22.37 27.78
N PRO A 1100 -0.42 -22.14 27.22
CA PRO A 1100 -0.25 -22.08 25.78
C PRO A 1100 -0.59 -23.46 25.20
N THR A 1101 -1.70 -23.55 24.47
CA THR A 1101 -1.96 -24.69 23.59
C THR A 1101 -0.96 -24.61 22.45
N ARG A 1102 0.20 -25.21 22.66
CA ARG A 1102 1.16 -25.52 21.60
C ARG A 1102 0.44 -26.51 20.67
N LEU A 1103 0.07 -26.06 19.48
CA LEU A 1103 -0.19 -26.98 18.38
C LEU A 1103 1.14 -27.67 18.06
N VAL A 1104 1.35 -28.81 18.71
CA VAL A 1104 2.32 -29.80 18.25
C VAL A 1104 1.64 -30.49 17.08
N GLU A 1105 2.08 -30.20 15.87
CA GLU A 1105 1.82 -31.10 14.74
C GLU A 1105 2.49 -32.44 15.07
N THR A 1106 1.73 -33.39 15.60
CA THR A 1106 2.18 -34.77 15.72
C THR A 1106 2.22 -35.37 14.31
N PHE A 1107 3.36 -35.25 13.64
CA PHE A 1107 3.68 -36.13 12.51
C PHE A 1107 3.76 -37.56 13.04
N ARG A 1108 2.69 -38.34 12.81
CA ARG A 1108 2.76 -39.80 12.98
C ARG A 1108 3.54 -40.36 11.81
N ARG A 1109 4.77 -40.81 12.06
CA ARG A 1109 5.58 -41.51 11.05
C ARG A 1109 4.95 -42.87 10.78
N THR A 1110 4.31 -43.02 9.63
CA THR A 1110 3.90 -44.31 9.08
C THR A 1110 5.08 -44.90 8.33
N THR A 1111 5.55 -46.05 8.76
CA THR A 1111 6.47 -46.88 7.97
C THR A 1111 5.67 -47.97 7.26
N VAL A 1112 6.06 -48.24 6.02
CA VAL A 1112 5.58 -49.35 5.21
C VAL A 1112 6.70 -50.39 5.27
N ASP A 1113 6.38 -51.63 5.64
CA ASP A 1113 7.32 -52.74 5.59
C ASP A 1113 7.51 -53.24 4.15
N GLU A 1114 8.46 -54.18 3.95
CA GLU A 1114 8.81 -54.71 2.62
C GLU A 1114 7.63 -55.43 1.92
N ASP A 1115 6.54 -55.72 2.64
CA ASP A 1115 5.31 -56.34 2.12
C ASP A 1115 4.15 -55.33 1.90
N GLY A 1116 4.39 -54.03 2.07
CA GLY A 1116 3.42 -52.99 1.70
C GLY A 1116 2.34 -52.67 2.72
N VAL A 1117 2.45 -53.13 3.98
CA VAL A 1117 1.43 -52.92 5.01
C VAL A 1117 1.79 -51.75 5.94
N ARG A 1118 0.86 -50.81 6.12
CA ARG A 1118 1.03 -49.65 7.01
C ARG A 1118 0.74 -50.02 8.46
N GLN A 1119 1.74 -49.91 9.34
CA GLN A 1119 1.55 -49.97 10.79
C GLN A 1119 1.88 -48.65 11.49
N THR A 1120 1.06 -48.26 12.46
CA THR A 1120 1.27 -47.09 13.33
C THR A 1120 1.82 -47.53 14.68
N VAL A 1121 3.05 -47.13 15.00
CA VAL A 1121 3.70 -47.41 16.30
C VAL A 1121 3.21 -46.40 17.35
N SER A 1122 2.79 -46.89 18.52
CA SER A 1122 2.50 -46.04 19.69
C SER A 1122 3.65 -46.15 20.70
N THR A 1123 4.23 -45.01 21.09
CA THR A 1123 5.27 -44.95 22.12
C THR A 1123 4.76 -44.14 23.32
N LYS A 1124 4.79 -44.75 24.50
CA LYS A 1124 4.53 -44.12 25.81
C LYS A 1124 5.72 -43.24 26.20
N GLU A 1125 5.44 -42.04 26.70
CA GLU A 1125 6.41 -41.11 27.28
C GLU A 1125 6.86 -41.57 28.68
N THR A 1126 8.16 -41.41 28.97
CA THR A 1126 8.73 -41.28 30.31
C THR A 1126 9.62 -40.05 30.29
N ASP A 1127 9.30 -39.08 31.15
CA ASP A 1127 10.09 -37.88 31.45
C ASP A 1127 11.46 -38.24 32.03
N ASP A 1128 12.55 -37.61 31.55
CA ASP A 1128 13.60 -37.05 32.41
C ASP A 1128 14.67 -36.22 31.67
N VAL A 1129 14.99 -35.06 32.27
CA VAL A 1129 16.26 -34.29 32.26
C VAL A 1129 16.56 -33.22 31.17
N PHE A 1130 16.55 -31.98 31.69
CA PHE A 1130 17.23 -30.73 31.32
C PHE A 1130 18.57 -30.81 30.56
N LEU A 1131 18.72 -29.99 29.51
CA LEU A 1131 19.49 -28.72 29.51
C LEU A 1131 19.23 -27.88 28.25
#